data_AF-E1Z612-F1
#
_entry.id   AF-E1Z612-F1
#
_cell.length_a   1.000
_cell.length_b   1.000
_cell.length_c   1.000
_cell.angle_alpha   90.00
_cell.angle_beta   90.00
_cell.angle_gamma   90.00
#
_symmetry.space_group_name_H-M   'P 1'
#
loop_
_entity.id
_entity.type
_entity.pdbx_description
1 polymer ?
#
loop_
_entity_poly.entity_id
_entity_poly.type
_entity_poly.pdbx_seq_one_letter_code
_entity_poly.pdbx_strand_id
1 'polypeptide(L)'
;MQGAVELRSALQALYCSTDSEERHAADLWLRGFSAQDGAWQLLAELLADPAGAQHVSARFFAATSLRHCCQRQPGVVQPAALASLAPLLVQQLAAAAAAGCWHTRNQLAAALATVAVRAPAWPEAEVLPQLMALAQGALQGSGSGGGEWQQLALLRLLSALAEAACSKDVGMHPQRRAALTAALAAASQPLDTVKQALAPGSTPAVQVAALQLLQAWCALGQPPAGAEDSTALWQQLHAAALHPEMGGPAAEALAALYAACQAGYSGAASDSPQLARRRHQLLGVLLSLLPGWAAELQQALAQAQQPHQQARLLFAALTVLGAAARAADSQAGTLPAPAAAAAAEAVHLAAEVALASLQHPQLEVTLAALQLWDEQLERWKGSGAAASGAAHSGAAAGACTLQQRSALLAQLCGALLQRMALPADLPAAVCTADARDLPDGVQKLQVRREVGDTFRAAADCLGPRQTRQQLLQLAGEAAVAGAPLQQECCLYAANLIWGRQRSPEAHEAAEEVRQAAAAVAAALRPATPKLAGTALTLLGGMAEQLPALVQREAVVKGPNGRQQGSGLLARLLEVLLQLVQLPSDEKLSRNAATCCYRLTGSRQLAAALAAQHPGWGEALCGCFAAAGGMHQRPQEGEDLSTAQFLLVTICRLSAAAAGEAGGAPHSQQCAALLRQLLGQMAAAADAALDAAAAAPPGGAQHQRQLEQAALQVESIAVAIEAVANSCSSAAQGDRGGAAGLQYLPVLLTSIERVLRRVAAAGCAAQQVPDPGRGQPRQPQQHLLHHLAAAVAPTPAAGTGLDLLHPLVAAPQHPCVLQTLAQLASSRLGGGSSSSGSGPSQQLQAAARSSLQAAAVEHGSDPDWQPAILALGESCVRWLPAVAADGATLDALLCTAQHSMRSFHREACERAVQFAEALCCVGCPPRHSRADGASAAPSPPHATQPPAAAAAAAAAAHQHLRRCLDAGLGSQLVLGLLLAASGTMPAYMMAPVAEVLHRTWQAVGTDRFDAWLREAALQLAGGGEAPWRRWKAEAQAAALRELLAEPCLHDARRFKRLLKVFCGGKKKGRVGDPPARGGG
;
A
#
# COMPACT_ATOMS: atom_id res chain seq x y z
N MET A 1 -12.79 40.62 -26.64
CA MET A 1 -12.03 40.27 -27.87
C MET A 1 -10.58 39.89 -27.61
N GLN A 2 -9.81 40.65 -26.80
CA GLN A 2 -8.40 40.34 -26.55
C GLN A 2 -8.14 38.89 -26.04
N GLY A 3 -8.92 38.41 -25.06
CA GLY A 3 -8.75 37.05 -24.56
C GLY A 3 -9.00 35.92 -25.59
N ALA A 4 -9.84 36.15 -26.60
CA ALA A 4 -10.06 35.18 -27.67
C ALA A 4 -8.86 35.09 -28.63
N VAL A 5 -8.15 36.20 -28.83
CA VAL A 5 -6.92 36.24 -29.65
C VAL A 5 -5.79 35.54 -28.91
N GLU A 6 -5.61 35.84 -27.62
CA GLU A 6 -4.60 35.19 -26.77
C GLU A 6 -4.83 33.68 -26.68
N LEU A 7 -6.09 33.26 -26.51
CA LEU A 7 -6.46 31.85 -26.50
C LEU A 7 -6.12 31.14 -27.82
N ARG A 8 -6.43 31.74 -28.97
CA ARG A 8 -6.08 31.18 -30.28
C ARG A 8 -4.58 31.10 -30.50
N SER A 9 -3.85 32.14 -30.07
CA SER A 9 -2.39 32.17 -30.15
C SER A 9 -1.76 31.06 -29.30
N ALA A 10 -2.21 30.89 -28.06
CA ALA A 10 -1.74 29.81 -27.19
C ALA A 10 -2.08 28.41 -27.74
N LEU A 11 -3.27 28.24 -28.34
CA LEU A 11 -3.63 26.96 -29.00
C LEU A 11 -2.78 26.68 -30.23
N GLN A 12 -2.49 27.70 -31.03
CA GLN A 12 -1.60 27.59 -32.17
C GLN A 12 -0.18 27.23 -31.71
N ALA A 13 0.32 27.88 -30.65
CA ALA A 13 1.61 27.52 -30.05
C ALA A 13 1.63 26.06 -29.55
N LEU A 14 0.61 25.62 -28.81
CA LEU A 14 0.53 24.27 -28.27
C LEU A 14 0.57 23.18 -29.36
N TYR A 15 -0.20 23.37 -30.44
CA TYR A 15 -0.36 22.33 -31.48
C TYR A 15 0.57 22.48 -32.68
N CYS A 16 1.10 23.69 -32.95
CA CYS A 16 1.86 23.97 -34.16
C CYS A 16 3.30 24.43 -33.89
N SER A 17 3.66 24.83 -32.67
CA SER A 17 5.06 25.18 -32.38
C SER A 17 5.95 23.93 -32.36
N THR A 18 7.13 24.07 -32.96
CA THR A 18 8.20 23.06 -32.90
C THR A 18 9.03 23.18 -31.62
N ASP A 19 8.96 24.33 -30.92
CA ASP A 19 9.69 24.58 -29.69
C ASP A 19 9.00 23.88 -28.50
N SER A 20 9.75 23.09 -27.72
CA SER A 20 9.22 22.44 -26.53
C SER A 20 8.93 23.43 -25.40
N GLU A 21 9.71 24.50 -25.27
CA GLU A 21 9.51 25.52 -24.22
C GLU A 21 8.25 26.33 -24.48
N GLU A 22 8.04 26.77 -25.72
CA GLU A 22 6.83 27.48 -26.14
C GLU A 22 5.57 26.61 -25.96
N ARG A 23 5.60 25.33 -26.35
CA ARG A 23 4.48 24.40 -26.12
C ARG A 23 4.20 24.20 -24.63
N HIS A 24 5.24 24.11 -23.80
CA HIS A 24 5.07 23.97 -22.35
C HIS A 24 4.48 25.24 -21.74
N ALA A 25 4.96 26.42 -22.14
CA ALA A 25 4.42 27.70 -21.72
C ALA A 25 2.94 27.86 -22.13
N ALA A 26 2.61 27.46 -23.36
CA ALA A 26 1.23 27.45 -23.86
C ALA A 26 0.32 26.50 -23.05
N ASP A 27 0.77 25.28 -22.74
CA ASP A 27 0.02 24.34 -21.89
C ASP A 27 -0.22 24.91 -20.47
N LEU A 28 0.81 25.47 -19.84
CA LEU A 28 0.68 26.12 -18.53
C LEU A 28 -0.30 27.28 -18.56
N TRP A 29 -0.22 28.13 -19.58
CA TRP A 29 -1.14 29.25 -19.76
C TRP A 29 -2.57 28.77 -19.98
N LEU A 30 -2.80 27.78 -20.85
CA LEU A 30 -4.12 27.23 -21.15
C LEU A 30 -4.78 26.57 -19.93
N ARG A 31 -3.99 25.87 -19.11
CA ARG A 31 -4.45 25.33 -17.81
C ARG A 31 -4.83 26.45 -16.86
N GLY A 32 -3.99 27.46 -16.72
CA GLY A 32 -4.26 28.67 -15.93
C GLY A 32 -5.54 29.37 -16.38
N PHE A 33 -5.70 29.58 -17.68
CA PHE A 33 -6.89 30.17 -18.29
C PHE A 33 -8.16 29.38 -17.96
N SER A 34 -8.16 28.06 -18.14
CA SER A 34 -9.34 27.21 -17.86
C SER A 34 -9.79 27.23 -16.39
N ALA A 35 -8.88 27.59 -15.47
CA ALA A 35 -9.18 27.71 -14.05
C ALA A 35 -9.74 29.09 -13.67
N GLN A 36 -9.63 30.11 -14.53
CA GLN A 36 -10.13 31.45 -14.26
C GLN A 36 -11.66 31.51 -14.24
N ASP A 37 -12.20 32.31 -13.33
CA ASP A 37 -13.63 32.60 -13.28
C ASP A 37 -14.09 33.29 -14.58
N GLY A 38 -15.12 32.73 -15.21
CA GLY A 38 -15.68 33.27 -16.46
C GLY A 38 -15.03 32.74 -17.74
N ALA A 39 -13.93 31.98 -17.67
CA ALA A 39 -13.29 31.37 -18.84
C ALA A 39 -14.27 30.55 -19.72
N TRP A 40 -15.27 29.95 -19.09
CA TRP A 40 -16.33 29.19 -19.77
C TRP A 40 -17.10 30.00 -20.83
N GLN A 41 -17.22 31.32 -20.68
CA GLN A 41 -17.92 32.18 -21.64
C GLN A 41 -17.13 32.27 -22.95
N LEU A 42 -15.83 32.56 -22.87
CA LEU A 42 -14.94 32.61 -24.03
C LEU A 42 -14.81 31.24 -24.71
N LEU A 43 -14.81 30.15 -23.93
CA LEU A 43 -14.81 28.79 -24.47
C LEU A 43 -16.13 28.46 -25.19
N ALA A 44 -17.26 28.92 -24.67
CA ALA A 44 -18.56 28.79 -25.30
C ALA A 44 -18.66 29.61 -26.60
N GLU A 45 -18.15 30.84 -26.61
CA GLU A 45 -18.03 31.68 -27.80
C GLU A 45 -17.14 31.02 -28.87
N LEU A 46 -16.00 30.46 -28.48
CA LEU A 46 -15.09 29.75 -29.38
C LEU A 46 -15.74 28.51 -30.01
N LEU A 47 -16.61 27.81 -29.27
CA LEU A 47 -17.39 26.69 -29.79
C LEU A 47 -18.51 27.15 -30.75
N ALA A 48 -19.13 28.29 -30.47
CA ALA A 48 -20.21 28.85 -31.28
C ALA A 48 -19.71 29.46 -32.60
N ASP A 49 -18.44 29.87 -32.67
CA ASP A 49 -17.87 30.51 -33.84
C ASP A 49 -17.83 29.56 -35.06
N PRO A 50 -18.58 29.86 -36.15
CA PRO A 50 -18.56 29.06 -37.36
C PRO A 50 -17.20 29.07 -38.07
N ALA A 51 -16.39 30.13 -37.93
CA ALA A 51 -15.02 30.13 -38.44
C ALA A 51 -14.13 29.20 -37.61
N GLY A 52 -14.35 29.17 -36.29
CA GLY A 52 -13.76 28.20 -35.37
C GLY A 52 -14.16 26.75 -35.67
N ALA A 53 -15.30 26.52 -36.35
CA ALA A 53 -15.76 25.19 -36.73
C ALA A 53 -14.76 24.43 -37.62
N GLN A 54 -13.92 25.14 -38.37
CA GLN A 54 -12.88 24.58 -39.25
C GLN A 54 -11.65 24.08 -38.47
N HIS A 55 -11.41 24.60 -37.26
CA HIS A 55 -10.26 24.22 -36.43
C HIS A 55 -10.63 23.13 -35.42
N VAL A 56 -10.54 21.87 -35.84
CA VAL A 56 -10.88 20.68 -35.03
C VAL A 56 -10.20 20.70 -33.65
N SER A 57 -8.91 21.05 -33.59
CA SER A 57 -8.14 21.14 -32.33
C SER A 57 -8.68 22.22 -31.38
N ALA A 58 -9.07 23.38 -31.91
CA ALA A 58 -9.62 24.46 -31.10
C ALA A 58 -10.99 24.08 -30.51
N ARG A 59 -11.85 23.43 -31.30
CA ARG A 59 -13.14 22.90 -30.81
C ARG A 59 -12.95 21.82 -29.76
N PHE A 60 -12.00 20.90 -29.99
CA PHE A 60 -11.72 19.84 -29.04
C PHE A 60 -11.19 20.37 -27.70
N PHE A 61 -10.24 21.32 -27.75
CA PHE A 61 -9.78 22.04 -26.56
C PHE A 61 -10.94 22.75 -25.86
N ALA A 62 -11.74 23.51 -26.61
CA ALA A 62 -12.84 24.27 -26.04
C ALA A 62 -13.87 23.37 -25.34
N ALA A 63 -14.26 22.25 -25.97
CA ALA A 63 -15.15 21.27 -25.37
C ALA A 63 -14.56 20.61 -24.11
N THR A 64 -13.26 20.28 -24.12
CA THR A 64 -12.57 19.66 -22.98
C THR A 64 -12.43 20.63 -21.80
N SER A 65 -12.00 21.86 -22.06
CA SER A 65 -11.87 22.92 -21.06
C SER A 65 -13.23 23.35 -20.52
N LEU A 66 -14.26 23.39 -21.36
CA LEU A 66 -15.62 23.72 -20.93
C LEU A 66 -16.18 22.61 -20.03
N ARG A 67 -15.94 21.33 -20.33
CA ARG A 67 -16.27 20.23 -19.40
C ARG A 67 -15.64 20.46 -18.02
N HIS A 68 -14.37 20.85 -17.95
CA HIS A 68 -13.69 21.15 -16.67
C HIS A 68 -14.35 22.34 -15.94
N CYS A 69 -14.67 23.41 -16.67
CA CYS A 69 -15.40 24.55 -16.12
C CYS A 69 -16.77 24.11 -15.57
N CYS A 70 -17.51 23.29 -16.32
CA CYS A 70 -18.81 22.74 -15.91
C CYS A 70 -18.70 21.86 -14.67
N GLN A 71 -17.55 21.22 -14.40
CA GLN A 71 -17.36 20.42 -13.18
C GLN A 71 -17.19 21.28 -11.94
N ARG A 72 -16.46 22.40 -12.04
CA ARG A 72 -15.95 23.14 -10.87
C ARG A 72 -16.55 24.52 -10.69
N GLN A 73 -16.72 25.29 -11.77
CA GLN A 73 -17.08 26.70 -11.65
C GLN A 73 -18.55 26.85 -11.25
N PRO A 74 -18.87 27.64 -10.20
CA PRO A 74 -20.25 27.84 -9.76
C PRO A 74 -21.05 28.73 -10.73
N GLY A 75 -20.40 29.62 -11.48
CA GLY A 75 -21.05 30.52 -12.43
C GLY A 75 -21.81 29.80 -13.56
N VAL A 76 -21.33 28.62 -13.96
CA VAL A 76 -21.88 27.82 -15.06
C VAL A 76 -23.31 27.31 -14.78
N VAL A 77 -23.68 27.16 -13.52
CA VAL A 77 -24.98 26.58 -13.11
C VAL A 77 -25.96 27.64 -12.61
N GLN A 78 -25.61 28.92 -12.73
CA GLN A 78 -26.54 30.00 -12.44
C GLN A 78 -27.69 29.99 -13.47
N PRO A 79 -28.93 30.31 -13.08
CA PRO A 79 -30.09 30.18 -13.98
C PRO A 79 -29.94 30.87 -15.34
N ALA A 80 -29.36 32.09 -15.37
CA ALA A 80 -29.14 32.83 -16.61
C ALA A 80 -28.07 32.18 -17.51
N ALA A 81 -26.95 31.72 -16.92
CA ALA A 81 -25.90 31.02 -17.65
C ALA A 81 -26.39 29.65 -18.16
N LEU A 82 -27.16 28.93 -17.34
CA LEU A 82 -27.75 27.64 -17.69
C LEU A 82 -28.69 27.75 -18.90
N ALA A 83 -29.54 28.79 -18.92
CA ALA A 83 -30.52 29.01 -19.98
C ALA A 83 -29.88 29.26 -21.36
N SER A 84 -28.66 29.80 -21.41
CA SER A 84 -27.91 30.01 -22.66
C SER A 84 -26.96 28.86 -22.98
N LEU A 85 -26.25 28.35 -21.97
CA LEU A 85 -25.18 27.36 -22.17
C LEU A 85 -25.72 25.98 -22.53
N ALA A 86 -26.80 25.50 -21.91
CA ALA A 86 -27.33 24.17 -22.20
C ALA A 86 -27.83 24.03 -23.65
N PRO A 87 -28.62 25.00 -24.20
CA PRO A 87 -28.97 25.01 -25.62
C PRO A 87 -27.75 25.07 -26.55
N LEU A 88 -26.75 25.88 -26.23
CA LEU A 88 -25.54 25.97 -27.03
C LEU A 88 -24.78 24.63 -27.06
N LEU A 89 -24.57 24.02 -25.89
CA LEU A 89 -23.88 22.73 -25.79
C LEU A 89 -24.59 21.63 -26.59
N VAL A 90 -25.93 21.61 -26.59
CA VAL A 90 -26.68 20.60 -27.35
C VAL A 90 -26.62 20.85 -28.86
N GLN A 91 -26.64 22.11 -29.29
CA GLN A 91 -26.46 22.47 -30.71
C GLN A 91 -25.07 22.08 -31.18
N GLN A 92 -24.05 22.34 -30.38
CA GLN A 92 -22.68 21.95 -30.69
C GLN A 92 -22.49 20.42 -30.66
N LEU A 93 -23.19 19.72 -29.78
CA LEU A 93 -23.22 18.25 -29.75
C LEU A 93 -23.80 17.70 -31.06
N ALA A 94 -24.93 18.25 -31.52
CA ALA A 94 -25.56 17.88 -32.79
C ALA A 94 -24.66 18.20 -34.00
N ALA A 95 -24.03 19.37 -34.02
CA ALA A 95 -23.08 19.75 -35.06
C ALA A 95 -21.85 18.82 -35.08
N ALA A 96 -21.30 18.46 -33.93
CA ALA A 96 -20.18 17.53 -33.83
C ALA A 96 -20.57 16.11 -34.27
N ALA A 97 -21.80 15.68 -33.98
CA ALA A 97 -22.34 14.39 -34.43
C ALA A 97 -22.50 14.36 -35.96
N ALA A 98 -23.09 15.40 -36.55
CA ALA A 98 -23.24 15.53 -38.01
C ALA A 98 -21.88 15.57 -38.72
N ALA A 99 -20.86 16.17 -38.09
CA ALA A 99 -19.49 16.22 -38.61
C ALA A 99 -18.67 14.94 -38.34
N GLY A 100 -19.23 13.90 -37.71
CA GLY A 100 -18.49 12.67 -37.36
C GLY A 100 -17.34 12.87 -36.35
N CYS A 101 -17.30 14.02 -35.67
CA CYS A 101 -16.23 14.42 -34.77
C CYS A 101 -16.42 13.80 -33.37
N TRP A 102 -16.18 12.49 -33.25
CA TRP A 102 -16.53 11.70 -32.06
C TRP A 102 -15.87 12.18 -30.76
N HIS A 103 -14.62 12.65 -30.81
CA HIS A 103 -13.91 13.17 -29.63
C HIS A 103 -14.61 14.40 -29.05
N THR A 104 -14.90 15.40 -29.90
CA THR A 104 -15.59 16.64 -29.50
C THR A 104 -17.00 16.34 -29.04
N ARG A 105 -17.74 15.47 -29.74
CA ARG A 105 -19.08 15.01 -29.35
C ARG A 105 -19.08 14.45 -27.93
N ASN A 106 -18.13 13.57 -27.59
CA ASN A 106 -18.07 12.95 -26.27
C ASN A 106 -17.77 13.99 -25.15
N GLN A 107 -16.89 14.98 -25.41
CA GLN A 107 -16.62 16.04 -24.43
C GLN A 107 -17.81 16.97 -24.24
N LEU A 108 -18.53 17.31 -25.31
CA LEU A 108 -19.75 18.12 -25.24
C LEU A 108 -20.88 17.39 -24.51
N ALA A 109 -21.06 16.10 -24.77
CA ALA A 109 -21.99 15.25 -24.03
C ALA A 109 -21.68 15.25 -22.52
N ALA A 110 -20.40 15.09 -22.16
CA ALA A 110 -19.96 15.15 -20.76
C ALA A 110 -20.11 16.54 -20.13
N ALA A 111 -19.83 17.62 -20.86
CA ALA A 111 -20.03 18.99 -20.40
C ALA A 111 -21.53 19.24 -20.13
N LEU A 112 -22.40 18.90 -21.08
CA LEU A 112 -23.85 19.07 -20.98
C LEU A 112 -24.44 18.25 -19.84
N ALA A 113 -24.06 16.98 -19.72
CA ALA A 113 -24.42 16.12 -18.58
C ALA A 113 -23.99 16.74 -17.24
N THR A 114 -22.76 17.26 -17.16
CA THR A 114 -22.25 17.87 -15.94
C THR A 114 -23.03 19.13 -15.54
N VAL A 115 -23.39 19.97 -16.51
CA VAL A 115 -24.26 21.13 -16.27
C VAL A 115 -25.63 20.68 -15.76
N ALA A 116 -26.24 19.70 -16.43
CA ALA A 116 -27.56 19.18 -16.10
C ALA A 116 -27.64 18.64 -14.66
N VAL A 117 -26.67 17.81 -14.24
CA VAL A 117 -26.70 17.23 -12.87
C VAL A 117 -26.49 18.30 -11.79
N ARG A 118 -25.73 19.35 -12.08
CA ARG A 118 -25.46 20.45 -11.13
C ARG A 118 -26.54 21.53 -11.12
N ALA A 119 -27.36 21.63 -12.17
CA ALA A 119 -28.34 22.70 -12.38
C ALA A 119 -29.43 22.73 -11.29
N PRO A 120 -29.39 23.63 -10.30
CA PRO A 120 -30.38 23.64 -9.21
C PRO A 120 -31.80 23.95 -9.71
N ALA A 121 -31.92 24.62 -10.87
CA ALA A 121 -33.19 24.91 -11.51
C ALA A 121 -33.88 23.69 -12.13
N TRP A 122 -33.16 22.57 -12.30
CA TRP A 122 -33.71 21.32 -12.82
C TRP A 122 -33.96 20.37 -11.63
N PRO A 123 -35.23 20.11 -11.24
CA PRO A 123 -35.56 19.13 -10.22
C PRO A 123 -34.97 17.76 -10.59
N GLU A 124 -34.56 16.97 -9.59
CA GLU A 124 -33.83 15.72 -9.81
C GLU A 124 -34.58 14.72 -10.70
N ALA A 125 -35.91 14.66 -10.60
CA ALA A 125 -36.77 13.82 -11.44
C ALA A 125 -36.93 14.33 -12.88
N GLU A 126 -36.75 15.63 -13.11
CA GLU A 126 -36.96 16.29 -14.39
C GLU A 126 -35.67 16.42 -15.22
N VAL A 127 -34.49 16.21 -14.61
CA VAL A 127 -33.19 16.33 -15.29
C VAL A 127 -33.15 15.48 -16.57
N LEU A 128 -33.56 14.22 -16.51
CA LEU A 128 -33.52 13.32 -17.67
C LEU A 128 -34.55 13.71 -18.75
N PRO A 129 -35.86 13.86 -18.45
CA PRO A 129 -36.85 14.31 -19.43
C PRO A 129 -36.46 15.62 -20.14
N GLN A 130 -36.02 16.63 -19.37
CA GLN A 130 -35.62 17.92 -19.94
C GLN A 130 -34.39 17.80 -20.83
N LEU A 131 -33.38 17.03 -20.40
CA LEU A 131 -32.18 16.81 -21.20
C LEU A 131 -32.48 16.04 -22.49
N MET A 132 -33.34 15.02 -22.44
CA MET A 132 -33.75 14.26 -23.62
C MET A 132 -34.53 15.13 -24.60
N ALA A 133 -35.49 15.93 -24.13
CA ALA A 133 -36.26 16.84 -24.98
C ALA A 133 -35.34 17.85 -25.68
N LEU A 134 -34.39 18.42 -24.94
CA LEU A 134 -33.39 19.36 -25.45
C LEU A 134 -32.49 18.70 -26.51
N ALA A 135 -32.02 17.48 -26.25
CA ALA A 135 -31.17 16.72 -27.17
C ALA A 135 -31.90 16.29 -28.45
N GLN A 136 -33.11 15.75 -28.32
CA GLN A 136 -33.89 15.29 -29.47
C GLN A 136 -34.25 16.43 -30.40
N GLY A 137 -34.67 17.59 -29.88
CA GLY A 137 -34.99 18.76 -30.70
C GLY A 137 -33.78 19.25 -31.52
N ALA A 138 -32.61 19.32 -30.91
CA ALA A 138 -31.39 19.75 -31.60
C ALA A 138 -30.86 18.70 -32.59
N LEU A 139 -30.89 17.42 -32.23
CA LEU A 139 -30.41 16.33 -33.09
C LEU A 139 -31.29 16.14 -34.33
N GLN A 140 -32.62 16.25 -34.18
CA GLN A 140 -33.55 16.16 -35.31
C GLN A 140 -33.41 17.35 -36.27
N GLY A 141 -33.13 18.55 -35.75
CA GLY A 141 -32.98 19.77 -36.56
C GLY A 141 -31.70 19.84 -37.40
N SER A 142 -30.68 19.01 -37.14
CA SER A 142 -29.38 19.14 -37.81
C SER A 142 -29.35 18.69 -39.27
N GLY A 143 -30.40 18.01 -39.77
CA GLY A 143 -30.70 17.75 -41.21
C GLY A 143 -29.66 17.00 -42.06
N SER A 144 -28.45 16.76 -41.56
CA SER A 144 -27.25 16.43 -42.35
C SER A 144 -26.52 15.17 -41.87
N GLY A 145 -26.93 14.59 -40.74
CA GLY A 145 -26.38 13.32 -40.25
C GLY A 145 -27.42 12.23 -40.33
N GLY A 146 -27.09 11.07 -40.91
CA GLY A 146 -27.97 9.90 -40.88
C GLY A 146 -28.40 9.55 -39.45
N GLY A 147 -29.56 8.91 -39.29
CA GLY A 147 -30.17 8.62 -37.98
C GLY A 147 -29.24 7.90 -36.99
N GLU A 148 -28.25 7.16 -37.50
CA GLU A 148 -27.18 6.52 -36.72
C GLU A 148 -26.39 7.52 -35.85
N TRP A 149 -25.94 8.65 -36.41
CA TRP A 149 -25.11 9.62 -35.68
C TRP A 149 -25.89 10.35 -34.58
N GLN A 150 -27.18 10.59 -34.83
CA GLN A 150 -28.10 11.15 -33.84
C GLN A 150 -28.28 10.16 -32.68
N GLN A 151 -28.51 8.88 -32.99
CA GLN A 151 -28.64 7.84 -31.98
C GLN A 151 -27.35 7.67 -31.16
N LEU A 152 -26.18 7.67 -31.80
CA LEU A 152 -24.88 7.64 -31.12
C LEU A 152 -24.68 8.84 -30.18
N ALA A 153 -25.04 10.05 -30.61
CA ALA A 153 -24.93 11.24 -29.77
C ALA A 153 -25.85 11.17 -28.54
N LEU A 154 -27.09 10.69 -28.72
CA LEU A 154 -28.02 10.51 -27.62
C LEU A 154 -27.53 9.45 -26.62
N LEU A 155 -27.10 8.28 -27.10
CA LEU A 155 -26.54 7.21 -26.25
C LEU A 155 -25.37 7.74 -25.40
N ARG A 156 -24.45 8.50 -26.01
CA ARG A 156 -23.30 9.09 -25.31
C ARG A 156 -23.68 10.12 -24.27
N LEU A 157 -24.67 10.96 -24.56
CA LEU A 157 -25.19 11.94 -23.60
C LEU A 157 -25.79 11.26 -22.38
N LEU A 158 -26.56 10.18 -22.59
CA LEU A 158 -27.15 9.41 -21.50
C LEU A 158 -26.06 8.69 -20.68
N SER A 159 -25.06 8.06 -21.30
CA SER A 159 -23.92 7.47 -20.56
C SER A 159 -23.23 8.52 -19.69
N ALA A 160 -22.92 9.68 -20.29
CA ALA A 160 -22.24 10.77 -19.60
C ALA A 160 -23.09 11.36 -18.45
N LEU A 161 -24.42 11.32 -18.55
CA LEU A 161 -25.32 11.76 -17.47
C LEU A 161 -25.17 10.87 -16.23
N ALA A 162 -25.20 9.55 -16.41
CA ALA A 162 -25.00 8.61 -15.31
C ALA A 162 -23.60 8.74 -14.70
N GLU A 163 -22.56 8.85 -15.54
CA GLU A 163 -21.18 9.08 -15.10
C GLU A 163 -21.03 10.39 -14.32
N ALA A 164 -21.63 11.49 -14.78
CA ALA A 164 -21.58 12.79 -14.10
C ALA A 164 -22.30 12.74 -12.74
N ALA A 165 -23.44 12.04 -12.66
CA ALA A 165 -24.16 11.83 -11.40
C ALA A 165 -23.31 11.06 -10.38
N CYS A 166 -22.47 10.12 -10.82
CA CYS A 166 -21.58 9.33 -9.95
C CYS A 166 -20.19 9.95 -9.71
N SER A 167 -19.70 10.83 -10.59
CA SER A 167 -18.32 11.35 -10.56
C SER A 167 -18.06 12.30 -9.39
N LYS A 168 -17.01 12.03 -8.61
CA LYS A 168 -16.60 12.87 -7.46
C LYS A 168 -16.04 14.24 -7.89
N ASP A 169 -15.60 14.38 -9.13
CA ASP A 169 -15.03 15.63 -9.66
C ASP A 169 -16.10 16.67 -9.96
N VAL A 170 -17.35 16.23 -10.11
CA VAL A 170 -18.50 17.12 -10.29
C VAL A 170 -18.85 17.77 -8.95
N GLY A 171 -18.66 19.10 -8.87
CA GLY A 171 -19.00 19.93 -7.71
C GLY A 171 -20.51 20.01 -7.47
N MET A 172 -21.09 18.92 -6.96
CA MET A 172 -22.50 18.73 -6.66
C MET A 172 -22.71 18.40 -5.19
N HIS A 173 -23.74 19.01 -4.57
CA HIS A 173 -24.10 18.74 -3.19
C HIS A 173 -24.43 17.25 -2.96
N PRO A 174 -23.94 16.59 -1.90
CA PRO A 174 -24.17 15.16 -1.66
C PRO A 174 -25.64 14.72 -1.62
N GLN A 175 -26.53 15.54 -1.06
CA GLN A 175 -27.97 15.20 -1.00
C GLN A 175 -28.60 15.22 -2.39
N ARG A 176 -28.30 16.26 -3.18
CA ARG A 176 -28.73 16.34 -4.59
C ARG A 176 -28.20 15.16 -5.38
N ARG A 177 -26.93 14.81 -5.21
CA ARG A 177 -26.33 13.62 -5.83
C ARG A 177 -27.13 12.35 -5.53
N ALA A 178 -27.43 12.10 -4.24
CA ALA A 178 -28.19 10.92 -3.85
C ALA A 178 -29.61 10.91 -4.43
N ALA A 179 -30.31 12.04 -4.36
CA ALA A 179 -31.66 12.18 -4.92
C ALA A 179 -31.68 12.03 -6.44
N LEU A 180 -30.72 12.65 -7.14
CA LEU A 180 -30.57 12.56 -8.59
C LEU A 180 -30.21 11.15 -9.04
N THR A 181 -29.24 10.49 -8.40
CA THR A 181 -28.89 9.10 -8.72
C THR A 181 -30.10 8.17 -8.53
N ALA A 182 -30.90 8.38 -7.48
CA ALA A 182 -32.13 7.62 -7.26
C ALA A 182 -33.18 7.88 -8.35
N ALA A 183 -33.38 9.15 -8.73
CA ALA A 183 -34.31 9.53 -9.79
C ALA A 183 -33.89 8.95 -11.16
N LEU A 184 -32.60 9.03 -11.51
CA LEU A 184 -32.06 8.45 -12.74
C LEU A 184 -32.16 6.92 -12.76
N ALA A 185 -31.95 6.25 -11.61
CA ALA A 185 -32.10 4.80 -11.52
C ALA A 185 -33.56 4.33 -11.71
N ALA A 186 -34.54 5.17 -11.33
CA ALA A 186 -35.96 4.90 -11.49
C ALA A 186 -36.48 5.14 -12.92
N ALA A 187 -35.70 5.78 -13.79
CA ALA A 187 -36.09 6.09 -15.16
C ALA A 187 -35.96 4.87 -16.09
N SER A 188 -37.00 4.59 -16.89
CA SER A 188 -37.04 3.46 -17.84
C SER A 188 -36.53 3.83 -19.24
N GLN A 189 -36.60 5.11 -19.60
CA GLN A 189 -36.23 5.62 -20.93
C GLN A 189 -34.82 5.21 -21.41
N PRO A 190 -33.79 5.16 -20.55
CA PRO A 190 -32.45 4.70 -20.95
C PRO A 190 -32.46 3.24 -21.39
N LEU A 191 -33.20 2.36 -20.70
CA LEU A 191 -33.30 0.95 -21.05
C LEU A 191 -34.07 0.76 -22.36
N ASP A 192 -35.11 1.56 -22.60
CA ASP A 192 -35.85 1.55 -23.88
C ASP A 192 -34.94 1.98 -25.04
N THR A 193 -34.08 2.97 -24.80
CA THR A 193 -33.07 3.42 -25.78
C THR A 193 -32.05 2.31 -26.08
N VAL A 194 -31.62 1.56 -25.06
CA VAL A 194 -30.74 0.39 -25.20
C VAL A 194 -31.41 -0.71 -26.03
N LYS A 195 -32.69 -1.03 -25.76
CA LYS A 195 -33.46 -2.03 -26.53
C LYS A 195 -33.54 -1.67 -28.01
N GLN A 196 -33.84 -0.41 -28.32
CA GLN A 196 -33.90 0.07 -29.71
C GLN A 196 -32.54 0.00 -30.41
N ALA A 197 -31.47 0.40 -29.71
CA ALA A 197 -30.11 0.40 -30.25
C ALA A 197 -29.48 -1.00 -30.39
N LEU A 198 -30.00 -1.98 -29.66
CA LEU A 198 -29.61 -3.38 -29.81
C LEU A 198 -30.48 -4.14 -30.81
N ALA A 199 -31.61 -3.58 -31.26
CA ALA A 199 -32.48 -4.26 -32.22
C ALA A 199 -31.73 -4.72 -33.50
N PRO A 200 -32.14 -5.83 -34.12
CA PRO A 200 -31.55 -6.30 -35.37
C PRO A 200 -31.54 -5.19 -36.43
N GLY A 201 -30.39 -4.98 -37.08
CA GLY A 201 -30.20 -3.94 -38.10
C GLY A 201 -29.46 -2.68 -37.63
N SER A 202 -29.21 -2.53 -36.32
CA SER A 202 -28.33 -1.48 -35.80
C SER A 202 -26.86 -1.77 -36.11
N THR A 203 -26.04 -0.72 -36.29
CA THR A 203 -24.60 -0.89 -36.54
C THR A 203 -23.86 -1.32 -35.27
N PRO A 204 -22.70 -2.00 -35.38
CA PRO A 204 -21.89 -2.37 -34.22
C PRO A 204 -21.51 -1.17 -33.34
N ALA A 205 -21.29 0.01 -33.93
CA ALA A 205 -20.98 1.23 -33.19
C ALA A 205 -22.14 1.68 -32.29
N VAL A 206 -23.38 1.61 -32.79
CA VAL A 206 -24.60 1.91 -32.03
C VAL A 206 -24.82 0.89 -30.92
N GLN A 207 -24.63 -0.40 -31.23
CA GLN A 207 -24.76 -1.49 -30.26
C GLN A 207 -23.74 -1.34 -29.13
N VAL A 208 -22.46 -1.08 -29.43
CA VAL A 208 -21.42 -0.83 -28.42
C VAL A 208 -21.74 0.39 -27.57
N ALA A 209 -22.26 1.47 -28.16
CA ALA A 209 -22.68 2.65 -27.39
C ALA A 209 -23.86 2.34 -26.45
N ALA A 210 -24.78 1.47 -26.86
CA ALA A 210 -25.88 1.01 -26.01
C ALA A 210 -25.41 0.13 -24.85
N LEU A 211 -24.44 -0.75 -25.09
CA LEU A 211 -23.81 -1.57 -24.04
C LEU A 211 -23.11 -0.68 -22.99
N GLN A 212 -22.40 0.35 -23.44
CA GLN A 212 -21.75 1.31 -22.55
C GLN A 212 -22.74 2.20 -21.80
N LEU A 213 -23.88 2.54 -22.41
CA LEU A 213 -25.00 3.18 -21.70
C LEU A 213 -25.52 2.26 -20.58
N LEU A 214 -25.78 0.99 -20.88
CA LEU A 214 -26.25 0.03 -19.88
C LEU A 214 -25.26 -0.11 -18.71
N GLN A 215 -23.97 -0.23 -19.01
CA GLN A 215 -22.88 -0.28 -18.02
C GLN A 215 -22.87 0.97 -17.13
N ALA A 216 -22.88 2.17 -17.74
CA ALA A 216 -22.88 3.44 -17.02
C ALA A 216 -24.13 3.59 -16.14
N TRP A 217 -25.30 3.13 -16.60
CA TRP A 217 -26.54 3.21 -15.83
C TRP A 217 -26.55 2.26 -14.64
N CYS A 218 -25.98 1.05 -14.78
CA CYS A 218 -25.81 0.13 -13.65
C CYS A 218 -24.88 0.71 -12.56
N ALA A 219 -23.94 1.59 -12.92
CA ALA A 219 -23.06 2.28 -11.97
C ALA A 219 -23.80 3.26 -11.03
N LEU A 220 -25.09 3.55 -11.28
CA LEU A 220 -25.97 4.27 -10.34
C LEU A 220 -26.27 3.42 -9.07
N GLY A 221 -25.89 2.13 -9.05
CA GLY A 221 -25.99 1.24 -7.90
C GLY A 221 -27.30 0.48 -7.81
N GLN A 222 -28.14 0.54 -8.84
CA GLN A 222 -29.42 -0.17 -8.94
C GLN A 222 -29.61 -0.67 -10.38
N PRO A 223 -30.36 -1.77 -10.59
CA PRO A 223 -30.70 -2.21 -11.93
C PRO A 223 -31.53 -1.14 -12.68
N PRO A 224 -31.35 -0.93 -14.00
CA PRO A 224 -32.14 0.04 -14.77
C PRO A 224 -33.62 -0.32 -14.80
N ALA A 225 -34.55 0.62 -14.51
CA ALA A 225 -36.00 0.37 -14.43
C ALA A 225 -36.57 -0.47 -15.60
N GLY A 226 -37.36 -1.51 -15.29
CA GLY A 226 -37.95 -2.43 -16.28
C GLY A 226 -37.02 -3.54 -16.79
N ALA A 227 -35.82 -3.66 -16.21
CA ALA A 227 -34.85 -4.70 -16.57
C ALA A 227 -35.39 -6.12 -16.35
N GLU A 228 -36.13 -6.34 -15.27
CA GLU A 228 -36.72 -7.60 -14.86
C GLU A 228 -37.66 -8.23 -15.91
N ASP A 229 -38.29 -7.40 -16.76
CA ASP A 229 -39.27 -7.85 -17.76
C ASP A 229 -38.66 -8.14 -19.15
N SER A 230 -37.34 -8.00 -19.28
CA SER A 230 -36.66 -7.93 -20.59
C SER A 230 -35.85 -9.19 -20.93
N THR A 231 -36.39 -10.40 -20.71
CA THR A 231 -35.67 -11.67 -20.93
C THR A 231 -35.02 -11.79 -22.31
N ALA A 232 -35.70 -11.36 -23.37
CA ALA A 232 -35.17 -11.40 -24.74
C ALA A 232 -33.93 -10.50 -24.92
N LEU A 233 -33.90 -9.33 -24.27
CA LEU A 233 -32.74 -8.45 -24.27
C LEU A 233 -31.54 -9.13 -23.59
N TRP A 234 -31.77 -9.82 -22.48
CA TRP A 234 -30.70 -10.52 -21.77
C TRP A 234 -30.15 -11.69 -22.54
N GLN A 235 -30.99 -12.46 -23.24
CA GLN A 235 -30.53 -13.49 -24.18
C GLN A 235 -29.65 -12.88 -25.27
N GLN A 236 -30.07 -11.75 -25.84
CA GLN A 236 -29.29 -11.04 -26.85
C GLN A 236 -27.94 -10.54 -26.30
N LEU A 237 -27.89 -10.04 -25.06
CA LEU A 237 -26.62 -9.64 -24.43
C LEU A 237 -25.67 -10.81 -24.20
N HIS A 238 -26.19 -11.97 -23.76
CA HIS A 238 -25.40 -13.18 -23.59
C HIS A 238 -24.82 -13.64 -24.93
N ALA A 239 -25.61 -13.63 -26.00
CA ALA A 239 -25.12 -13.91 -27.36
C ALA A 239 -24.08 -12.88 -27.83
N ALA A 240 -24.32 -11.57 -27.57
CA ALA A 240 -23.37 -10.51 -27.92
C ALA A 240 -22.04 -10.62 -27.15
N ALA A 241 -22.05 -11.17 -25.93
CA ALA A 241 -20.84 -11.44 -25.14
C ALA A 241 -19.93 -12.50 -25.80
N LEU A 242 -20.48 -13.35 -26.66
CA LEU A 242 -19.73 -14.33 -27.45
C LEU A 242 -19.30 -13.78 -28.84
N HIS A 243 -19.75 -12.58 -29.21
CA HIS A 243 -19.43 -11.99 -30.51
C HIS A 243 -18.00 -11.40 -30.55
N PRO A 244 -17.22 -11.58 -31.64
CA PRO A 244 -15.81 -11.13 -31.70
C PRO A 244 -15.59 -9.62 -31.49
N GLU A 245 -16.54 -8.78 -31.93
CA GLU A 245 -16.43 -7.32 -31.85
C GLU A 245 -17.15 -6.71 -30.64
N MET A 246 -18.21 -7.37 -30.14
CA MET A 246 -19.05 -6.86 -29.06
C MET A 246 -18.77 -7.54 -27.72
N GLY A 247 -18.00 -8.63 -27.72
CA GLY A 247 -17.82 -9.50 -26.56
C GLY A 247 -17.38 -8.76 -25.30
N GLY A 248 -16.36 -7.90 -25.42
CA GLY A 248 -15.87 -7.08 -24.31
C GLY A 248 -16.95 -6.14 -23.74
N PRO A 249 -17.47 -5.18 -24.54
CA PRO A 249 -18.53 -4.27 -24.08
C PRO A 249 -19.77 -4.98 -23.54
N ALA A 250 -20.18 -6.11 -24.14
CA ALA A 250 -21.35 -6.86 -23.70
C ALA A 250 -21.10 -7.58 -22.37
N ALA A 251 -19.92 -8.17 -22.21
CA ALA A 251 -19.50 -8.79 -20.96
C ALA A 251 -19.40 -7.76 -19.81
N GLU A 252 -18.85 -6.57 -20.07
CA GLU A 252 -18.79 -5.48 -19.09
C GLU A 252 -20.19 -4.98 -18.69
N ALA A 253 -21.10 -4.83 -19.66
CA ALA A 253 -22.48 -4.44 -19.39
C ALA A 253 -23.24 -5.49 -18.56
N LEU A 254 -23.08 -6.78 -18.88
CA LEU A 254 -23.62 -7.89 -18.09
C LEU A 254 -23.02 -7.92 -16.68
N ALA A 255 -21.70 -7.76 -16.56
CA ALA A 255 -21.04 -7.73 -15.26
C ALA A 255 -21.52 -6.56 -14.39
N ALA A 256 -21.72 -5.38 -14.98
CA ALA A 256 -22.31 -4.24 -14.30
C ALA A 256 -23.76 -4.51 -13.86
N LEU A 257 -24.54 -5.22 -14.69
CA LEU A 257 -25.91 -5.63 -14.35
C LEU A 257 -25.95 -6.59 -13.16
N TYR A 258 -25.08 -7.62 -13.15
CA TYR A 258 -24.92 -8.51 -12.00
C TYR A 258 -24.45 -7.75 -10.74
N ALA A 259 -23.53 -6.80 -10.88
CA ALA A 259 -23.07 -5.97 -9.77
C ALA A 259 -24.22 -5.12 -9.18
N ALA A 260 -25.11 -4.60 -10.02
CA ALA A 260 -26.28 -3.86 -9.58
C ALA A 260 -27.31 -4.71 -8.79
N CYS A 261 -27.26 -6.04 -8.95
CA CYS A 261 -28.05 -7.02 -8.19
C CYS A 261 -27.45 -7.39 -6.82
N GLN A 262 -26.19 -7.00 -6.52
CA GLN A 262 -25.54 -7.34 -5.25
C GLN A 262 -26.19 -6.63 -4.05
N ALA A 263 -26.28 -7.32 -2.92
CA ALA A 263 -26.72 -6.72 -1.66
C ALA A 263 -25.65 -5.75 -1.13
N GLY A 264 -26.07 -4.59 -0.62
CA GLY A 264 -25.18 -3.68 0.13
C GLY A 264 -24.16 -2.87 -0.70
N TYR A 265 -24.18 -2.96 -2.04
CA TYR A 265 -23.29 -2.16 -2.91
C TYR A 265 -23.48 -0.65 -2.70
N SER A 266 -24.73 -0.21 -2.52
CA SER A 266 -25.03 1.14 -2.09
C SER A 266 -24.91 1.21 -0.57
N GLY A 267 -23.79 1.72 -0.04
CA GLY A 267 -23.61 1.98 1.40
C GLY A 267 -24.59 3.01 2.03
N ALA A 268 -25.77 3.20 1.44
CA ALA A 268 -26.89 4.01 1.89
C ALA A 268 -27.99 3.10 2.46
N ALA A 269 -28.48 3.45 3.64
CA ALA A 269 -29.29 2.63 4.55
C ALA A 269 -30.77 2.45 4.15
N SER A 270 -31.08 2.35 2.85
CA SER A 270 -32.46 2.20 2.39
C SER A 270 -32.51 1.33 1.13
N ASP A 271 -32.22 0.05 1.27
CA ASP A 271 -32.76 -0.92 0.31
C ASP A 271 -34.27 -0.94 0.55
N SER A 272 -35.02 -0.19 -0.28
CA SER A 272 -36.46 -0.30 -0.26
C SER A 272 -36.83 -1.77 -0.56
N PRO A 273 -37.88 -2.32 0.05
CA PRO A 273 -38.29 -3.71 -0.21
C PRO A 273 -38.60 -3.94 -1.70
N GLN A 274 -39.00 -2.88 -2.41
CA GLN A 274 -39.19 -2.90 -3.86
C GLN A 274 -37.88 -3.09 -4.61
N LEU A 275 -36.82 -2.35 -4.26
CA LEU A 275 -35.51 -2.48 -4.89
C LEU A 275 -34.91 -3.87 -4.61
N ALA A 276 -35.02 -4.37 -3.39
CA ALA A 276 -34.57 -5.72 -3.05
C ALA A 276 -35.28 -6.78 -3.90
N ARG A 277 -36.62 -6.72 -3.98
CA ARG A 277 -37.43 -7.61 -4.83
C ARG A 277 -37.00 -7.55 -6.29
N ARG A 278 -36.75 -6.34 -6.80
CA ARG A 278 -36.35 -6.10 -8.18
C ARG A 278 -34.97 -6.68 -8.50
N ARG A 279 -33.99 -6.50 -7.60
CA ARG A 279 -32.67 -7.14 -7.68
C ARG A 279 -32.81 -8.67 -7.68
N HIS A 280 -33.65 -9.23 -6.81
CA HIS A 280 -33.89 -10.68 -6.75
C HIS A 280 -34.54 -11.22 -8.02
N GLN A 281 -35.55 -10.54 -8.55
CA GLN A 281 -36.24 -10.93 -9.78
C GLN A 281 -35.26 -10.91 -10.97
N LEU A 282 -34.55 -9.81 -11.16
CA LEU A 282 -33.57 -9.70 -12.25
C LEU A 282 -32.45 -10.73 -12.11
N LEU A 283 -31.89 -10.92 -10.91
CA LEU A 283 -30.86 -11.92 -10.69
C LEU A 283 -31.38 -13.33 -11.01
N GLY A 284 -32.61 -13.67 -10.62
CA GLY A 284 -33.24 -14.93 -10.97
C GLY A 284 -33.34 -15.15 -12.48
N VAL A 285 -33.76 -14.12 -13.24
CA VAL A 285 -33.82 -14.17 -14.70
C VAL A 285 -32.42 -14.37 -15.29
N LEU A 286 -31.42 -13.60 -14.86
CA LEU A 286 -30.06 -13.69 -15.39
C LEU A 286 -29.41 -15.05 -15.10
N LEU A 287 -29.54 -15.55 -13.87
CA LEU A 287 -29.01 -16.86 -13.48
C LEU A 287 -29.65 -18.00 -14.28
N SER A 288 -30.94 -17.90 -14.62
CA SER A 288 -31.61 -18.92 -15.43
C SER A 288 -31.09 -19.04 -16.87
N LEU A 289 -30.41 -18.01 -17.38
CA LEU A 289 -29.84 -17.99 -18.74
C LEU A 289 -28.41 -18.54 -18.79
N LEU A 290 -27.71 -18.62 -17.66
CA LEU A 290 -26.31 -19.02 -17.61
C LEU A 290 -26.04 -20.43 -18.14
N PRO A 291 -26.85 -21.47 -17.85
CA PRO A 291 -26.56 -22.82 -18.38
C PRO A 291 -26.58 -22.88 -19.91
N GLY A 292 -27.53 -22.19 -20.55
CA GLY A 292 -27.60 -22.12 -22.01
C GLY A 292 -26.41 -21.37 -22.60
N TRP A 293 -26.08 -20.21 -22.04
CA TRP A 293 -24.92 -19.43 -22.46
C TRP A 293 -23.59 -20.17 -22.22
N ALA A 294 -23.47 -20.99 -21.17
CA ALA A 294 -22.30 -21.81 -20.90
C ALA A 294 -22.04 -22.84 -22.00
N ALA A 295 -23.11 -23.49 -22.48
CA ALA A 295 -23.03 -24.44 -23.59
C ALA A 295 -22.59 -23.72 -24.89
N GLU A 296 -23.15 -22.54 -25.17
CA GLU A 296 -22.74 -21.71 -26.31
C GLU A 296 -21.29 -21.24 -26.21
N LEU A 297 -20.83 -20.85 -25.00
CA LEU A 297 -19.45 -20.48 -24.75
C LEU A 297 -18.50 -21.66 -25.02
N GLN A 298 -18.82 -22.86 -24.53
CA GLN A 298 -18.01 -24.06 -24.80
C GLN A 298 -17.92 -24.35 -26.30
N GLN A 299 -19.04 -24.22 -27.02
CA GLN A 299 -19.05 -24.36 -28.47
C GLN A 299 -18.19 -23.28 -29.16
N ALA A 300 -18.31 -22.02 -28.75
CA ALA A 300 -17.53 -20.91 -29.30
C ALA A 300 -16.02 -21.09 -29.04
N LEU A 301 -15.64 -21.56 -27.84
CA LEU A 301 -14.25 -21.88 -27.50
C LEU A 301 -13.71 -23.03 -28.34
N ALA A 302 -14.51 -24.08 -28.58
CA ALA A 302 -14.13 -25.18 -29.45
C ALA A 302 -13.96 -24.76 -30.93
N GLN A 303 -14.73 -23.75 -31.38
CA GLN A 303 -14.66 -23.21 -32.73
C GLN A 303 -13.54 -22.17 -32.93
N ALA A 304 -13.09 -21.53 -31.85
CA ALA A 304 -12.04 -20.52 -31.91
C ALA A 304 -10.69 -21.16 -32.24
N GLN A 305 -10.26 -21.05 -33.49
CA GLN A 305 -9.01 -21.63 -33.99
C GLN A 305 -7.77 -20.84 -33.54
N GLN A 306 -7.94 -19.54 -33.29
CA GLN A 306 -6.83 -18.64 -32.95
C GLN A 306 -6.76 -18.40 -31.44
N PRO A 307 -5.58 -18.47 -30.79
CA PRO A 307 -5.42 -18.23 -29.35
C PRO A 307 -5.98 -16.87 -28.88
N HIS A 308 -5.92 -15.85 -29.74
CA HIS A 308 -6.47 -14.52 -29.43
C HIS A 308 -8.00 -14.48 -29.40
N GLN A 309 -8.66 -15.29 -30.22
CA GLN A 309 -10.12 -15.42 -30.19
C GLN A 309 -10.56 -16.16 -28.92
N GLN A 310 -9.87 -17.26 -28.58
CA GLN A 310 -10.10 -17.99 -27.33
C GLN A 310 -9.91 -17.07 -26.12
N ALA A 311 -8.83 -16.29 -26.09
CA ALA A 311 -8.58 -15.35 -25.00
C ALA A 311 -9.71 -14.32 -24.82
N ARG A 312 -10.19 -13.71 -25.91
CA ARG A 312 -11.30 -12.75 -25.86
C ARG A 312 -12.58 -13.38 -25.30
N LEU A 313 -12.90 -14.61 -25.73
CA LEU A 313 -14.04 -15.36 -25.21
C LEU A 313 -13.87 -15.69 -23.72
N LEU A 314 -12.68 -16.14 -23.30
CA LEU A 314 -12.39 -16.42 -21.90
C LEU A 314 -12.46 -15.15 -21.04
N PHE A 315 -11.98 -13.99 -21.52
CA PHE A 315 -12.13 -12.72 -20.82
C PHE A 315 -13.57 -12.30 -20.61
N ALA A 316 -14.35 -12.35 -21.70
CA ALA A 316 -15.77 -12.09 -21.63
C ALA A 316 -16.43 -13.03 -20.61
N ALA A 317 -16.06 -14.31 -20.63
CA ALA A 317 -16.61 -15.30 -19.74
C ALA A 317 -16.24 -15.10 -18.27
N LEU A 318 -14.98 -14.85 -17.96
CA LEU A 318 -14.50 -14.54 -16.61
C LEU A 318 -15.18 -13.29 -16.05
N THR A 319 -15.38 -12.28 -16.90
CA THR A 319 -16.05 -11.03 -16.53
C THR A 319 -17.52 -11.27 -16.16
N VAL A 320 -18.27 -11.99 -17.00
CA VAL A 320 -19.69 -12.29 -16.79
C VAL A 320 -19.88 -13.25 -15.61
N LEU A 321 -19.22 -14.41 -15.64
CA LEU A 321 -19.37 -15.45 -14.62
C LEU A 321 -18.83 -15.01 -13.27
N GLY A 322 -17.75 -14.24 -13.24
CA GLY A 322 -17.23 -13.68 -12.00
C GLY A 322 -18.20 -12.69 -11.34
N ALA A 323 -18.83 -11.83 -12.13
CA ALA A 323 -19.87 -10.94 -11.64
C ALA A 323 -21.12 -11.71 -11.18
N ALA A 324 -21.54 -12.74 -11.92
CA ALA A 324 -22.64 -13.61 -11.57
C ALA A 324 -22.40 -14.35 -10.25
N ALA A 325 -21.22 -14.96 -10.08
CA ALA A 325 -20.81 -15.64 -8.85
C ALA A 325 -20.80 -14.71 -7.63
N ARG A 326 -20.31 -13.46 -7.79
CA ARG A 326 -20.37 -12.43 -6.73
C ARG A 326 -21.80 -12.06 -6.35
N ALA A 327 -22.67 -11.86 -7.35
CA ALA A 327 -24.08 -11.57 -7.12
C ALA A 327 -24.81 -12.73 -6.42
N ALA A 328 -24.60 -13.95 -6.90
CA ALA A 328 -25.09 -15.20 -6.33
C ALA A 328 -24.70 -15.35 -4.86
N ASP A 329 -23.41 -15.25 -4.53
CA ASP A 329 -22.93 -15.38 -3.14
C ASP A 329 -23.51 -14.29 -2.22
N SER A 330 -23.60 -13.05 -2.71
CA SER A 330 -24.15 -11.94 -1.91
C SER A 330 -25.63 -12.11 -1.55
N GLN A 331 -26.37 -12.89 -2.34
CA GLN A 331 -27.81 -13.11 -2.20
C GLN A 331 -28.17 -14.54 -1.75
N ALA A 332 -27.20 -15.45 -1.60
CA ALA A 332 -27.43 -16.89 -1.40
C ALA A 332 -28.39 -17.21 -0.25
N GLY A 333 -28.37 -16.44 0.83
CA GLY A 333 -29.27 -16.62 1.99
C GLY A 333 -30.70 -16.11 1.80
N THR A 334 -30.99 -15.42 0.68
CA THR A 334 -32.29 -14.77 0.43
C THR A 334 -32.98 -15.26 -0.85
N LEU A 335 -32.26 -16.02 -1.69
CA LEU A 335 -32.80 -16.52 -2.95
C LEU A 335 -33.76 -17.69 -2.71
N PRO A 336 -34.85 -17.79 -3.50
CA PRO A 336 -35.69 -18.98 -3.50
C PRO A 336 -34.90 -20.21 -3.97
N ALA A 337 -35.29 -21.41 -3.54
CA ALA A 337 -34.59 -22.67 -3.82
C ALA A 337 -34.13 -22.87 -5.30
N PRO A 338 -34.96 -22.65 -6.34
CA PRO A 338 -34.49 -22.80 -7.72
C PRO A 338 -33.42 -21.78 -8.11
N ALA A 339 -33.52 -20.53 -7.62
CA ALA A 339 -32.51 -19.50 -7.87
C ALA A 339 -31.23 -19.76 -7.06
N ALA A 340 -31.34 -20.36 -5.87
CA ALA A 340 -30.19 -20.80 -5.09
C ALA A 340 -29.42 -21.94 -5.78
N ALA A 341 -30.13 -22.89 -6.41
CA ALA A 341 -29.51 -23.93 -7.22
C ALA A 341 -28.77 -23.35 -8.43
N ALA A 342 -29.42 -22.45 -9.18
CA ALA A 342 -28.79 -21.75 -10.31
C ALA A 342 -27.60 -20.88 -9.87
N ALA A 343 -27.67 -20.27 -8.68
CA ALA A 343 -26.57 -19.54 -8.08
C ALA A 343 -25.37 -20.45 -7.76
N ALA A 344 -25.62 -21.64 -7.22
CA ALA A 344 -24.58 -22.63 -6.95
C ALA A 344 -23.92 -23.12 -8.25
N GLU A 345 -24.72 -23.36 -9.29
CA GLU A 345 -24.25 -23.73 -10.63
C GLU A 345 -23.43 -22.61 -11.26
N ALA A 346 -23.84 -21.35 -11.13
CA ALA A 346 -23.10 -20.19 -11.63
C ALA A 346 -21.72 -20.06 -10.97
N VAL A 347 -21.62 -20.25 -9.65
CA VAL A 347 -20.34 -20.25 -8.93
C VAL A 347 -19.45 -21.42 -9.38
N HIS A 348 -20.04 -22.59 -9.59
CA HIS A 348 -19.31 -23.76 -10.09
C HIS A 348 -18.78 -23.55 -11.51
N LEU A 349 -19.62 -23.08 -12.42
CA LEU A 349 -19.23 -22.77 -13.80
C LEU A 349 -18.16 -21.67 -13.87
N ALA A 350 -18.29 -20.62 -13.05
CA ALA A 350 -17.27 -19.58 -12.94
C ALA A 350 -15.91 -20.17 -12.52
N ALA A 351 -15.93 -21.08 -11.55
CA ALA A 351 -14.74 -21.80 -11.11
C ALA A 351 -14.15 -22.68 -12.22
N GLU A 352 -14.96 -23.44 -12.95
CA GLU A 352 -14.50 -24.29 -14.05
C GLU A 352 -13.86 -23.48 -15.19
N VAL A 353 -14.51 -22.39 -15.62
CA VAL A 353 -13.95 -21.49 -16.64
C VAL A 353 -12.66 -20.85 -16.16
N ALA A 354 -12.59 -20.45 -14.88
CA ALA A 354 -11.36 -19.93 -14.30
C ALA A 354 -10.25 -20.98 -14.25
N LEU A 355 -10.54 -22.23 -13.91
CA LEU A 355 -9.58 -23.34 -13.95
C LEU A 355 -9.05 -23.58 -15.37
N ALA A 356 -9.92 -23.60 -16.37
CA ALA A 356 -9.51 -23.72 -17.77
C ALA A 356 -8.64 -22.52 -18.21
N SER A 357 -9.00 -21.31 -17.76
CA SER A 357 -8.29 -20.07 -18.07
C SER A 357 -6.88 -20.01 -17.47
N LEU A 358 -6.63 -20.69 -16.36
CA LEU A 358 -5.28 -20.80 -15.76
C LEU A 358 -4.29 -21.54 -16.67
N GLN A 359 -4.77 -22.43 -17.54
CA GLN A 359 -3.95 -23.18 -18.49
C GLN A 359 -3.74 -22.44 -19.81
N HIS A 360 -4.36 -21.28 -20.01
CA HIS A 360 -4.26 -20.53 -21.25
C HIS A 360 -2.84 -19.93 -21.43
N PRO A 361 -2.27 -19.94 -22.64
CA PRO A 361 -0.92 -19.42 -22.88
C PRO A 361 -0.82 -17.90 -22.73
N GLN A 362 -1.88 -17.14 -22.99
CA GLN A 362 -1.87 -15.69 -22.83
C GLN A 362 -1.95 -15.30 -21.35
N LEU A 363 -0.93 -14.55 -20.91
CA LEU A 363 -0.75 -14.05 -19.54
C LEU A 363 -1.99 -13.32 -19.00
N GLU A 364 -2.56 -12.42 -19.80
CA GLU A 364 -3.66 -11.57 -19.35
C GLU A 364 -4.89 -12.41 -18.94
N VAL A 365 -5.16 -13.53 -19.64
CA VAL A 365 -6.26 -14.47 -19.32
C VAL A 365 -6.01 -15.16 -17.98
N THR A 366 -4.77 -15.58 -17.73
CA THR A 366 -4.37 -16.16 -16.43
C THR A 366 -4.56 -15.13 -15.31
N LEU A 367 -4.15 -13.88 -15.51
CA LEU A 367 -4.29 -12.82 -14.49
C LEU A 367 -5.75 -12.54 -14.15
N ALA A 368 -6.64 -12.48 -15.15
CA ALA A 368 -8.07 -12.33 -14.90
C ALA A 368 -8.67 -13.52 -14.13
N ALA A 369 -8.22 -14.75 -14.43
CA ALA A 369 -8.65 -15.94 -13.70
C ALA A 369 -8.16 -15.93 -12.23
N LEU A 370 -6.91 -15.50 -11.98
CA LEU A 370 -6.36 -15.35 -10.64
C LEU A 370 -7.13 -14.31 -9.82
N GLN A 371 -7.41 -13.14 -10.41
CA GLN A 371 -8.19 -12.10 -9.74
C GLN A 371 -9.58 -12.62 -9.31
N LEU A 372 -10.26 -13.35 -10.20
CA LEU A 372 -11.55 -13.96 -9.89
C LEU A 372 -11.44 -14.95 -8.71
N TRP A 373 -10.41 -15.80 -8.73
CA TRP A 373 -10.17 -16.75 -7.65
C TRP A 373 -9.84 -16.09 -6.32
N ASP A 374 -8.98 -15.06 -6.31
CA ASP A 374 -8.64 -14.33 -5.09
C ASP A 374 -9.89 -13.71 -4.43
N GLU A 375 -10.76 -13.08 -5.23
CA GLU A 375 -12.03 -12.53 -4.75
C GLU A 375 -12.99 -13.60 -4.24
N GLN A 376 -13.00 -14.79 -4.85
CA GLN A 376 -13.83 -15.92 -4.41
C GLN A 376 -13.31 -16.55 -3.11
N LEU A 377 -11.98 -16.68 -2.98
CA LEU A 377 -11.32 -17.21 -1.79
C LEU A 377 -11.54 -16.31 -0.57
N GLU A 378 -11.41 -14.99 -0.72
CA GLU A 378 -11.68 -14.04 0.36
C GLU A 378 -13.14 -14.10 0.84
N ARG A 379 -14.10 -14.27 -0.08
CA ARG A 379 -15.51 -14.50 0.28
C ARG A 379 -15.70 -15.80 1.05
N TRP A 380 -15.07 -16.89 0.62
CA TRP A 380 -15.15 -18.17 1.32
C TRP A 380 -14.54 -18.11 2.73
N LYS A 381 -13.40 -17.43 2.92
CA LYS A 381 -12.80 -17.19 4.25
C LYS A 381 -13.75 -16.42 5.17
N GLY A 382 -14.36 -15.34 4.66
CA GLY A 382 -15.34 -14.56 5.42
C GLY A 382 -16.56 -15.37 5.85
N SER A 383 -17.05 -16.27 4.99
CA SER A 383 -18.19 -17.14 5.30
C SER A 383 -17.88 -18.20 6.37
N GLY A 384 -16.65 -18.74 6.38
CA GLY A 384 -16.23 -19.75 7.36
C GLY A 384 -16.16 -19.21 8.79
N ALA A 385 -15.67 -17.99 8.97
CA ALA A 385 -15.61 -17.34 10.28
C ALA A 385 -17.00 -17.03 10.87
N ALA A 386 -17.99 -16.76 10.01
CA ALA A 386 -19.37 -16.56 10.45
C ALA A 386 -20.05 -17.89 10.84
N ALA A 387 -19.76 -18.97 10.11
CA ALA A 387 -20.36 -20.29 10.36
C ALA A 387 -19.91 -20.91 11.69
N SER A 388 -18.64 -20.73 12.08
CA SER A 388 -18.12 -21.26 13.35
C SER A 388 -18.77 -20.63 14.59
N GLY A 389 -19.24 -19.38 14.50
CA GLY A 389 -20.01 -18.72 15.57
C GLY A 389 -21.51 -19.07 15.60
N ALA A 390 -22.05 -19.57 14.48
CA ALA A 390 -23.49 -19.74 14.27
C ALA A 390 -23.96 -21.21 14.25
N ALA A 391 -23.22 -22.11 14.90
CA ALA A 391 -23.45 -23.58 14.89
C ALA A 391 -24.87 -24.05 15.31
N HIS A 392 -25.76 -23.15 15.72
CA HIS A 392 -27.13 -23.44 16.14
C HIS A 392 -28.22 -23.00 15.13
N SER A 393 -27.88 -22.26 14.07
CA SER A 393 -28.84 -21.86 13.03
C SER A 393 -28.46 -22.52 11.71
N GLY A 394 -29.13 -23.60 11.32
CA GLY A 394 -28.84 -24.46 10.16
C GLY A 394 -28.91 -23.82 8.75
N ALA A 395 -28.67 -22.52 8.61
CA ALA A 395 -28.57 -21.84 7.33
C ALA A 395 -27.10 -21.83 6.86
N ALA A 396 -26.76 -22.73 5.94
CA ALA A 396 -25.45 -22.73 5.28
C ALA A 396 -25.27 -21.44 4.47
N ALA A 397 -24.38 -20.55 4.91
CA ALA A 397 -24.29 -19.16 4.45
C ALA A 397 -23.60 -18.94 3.08
N GLY A 398 -23.70 -19.86 2.12
CA GLY A 398 -23.22 -19.60 0.75
C GLY A 398 -23.73 -20.60 -0.29
N ALA A 399 -23.60 -20.24 -1.57
CA ALA A 399 -24.24 -20.96 -2.68
C ALA A 399 -23.73 -22.40 -2.86
N CYS A 400 -22.41 -22.64 -2.73
CA CYS A 400 -21.83 -23.98 -2.83
C CYS A 400 -21.78 -24.72 -1.48
N THR A 401 -21.99 -26.03 -1.50
CA THR A 401 -21.78 -26.92 -0.34
C THR A 401 -20.30 -27.00 0.04
N LEU A 402 -20.00 -27.36 1.30
CA LEU A 402 -18.62 -27.51 1.80
C LEU A 402 -17.83 -28.57 1.01
N GLN A 403 -18.48 -29.66 0.61
CA GLN A 403 -17.89 -30.72 -0.21
C GLN A 403 -17.54 -30.23 -1.63
N GLN A 404 -18.46 -29.51 -2.30
CA GLN A 404 -18.18 -28.92 -3.62
C GLN A 404 -17.03 -27.91 -3.55
N ARG A 405 -17.00 -27.07 -2.51
CA ARG A 405 -15.89 -26.11 -2.30
C ARG A 405 -14.57 -26.83 -2.12
N SER A 406 -14.51 -27.89 -1.30
CA SER A 406 -13.29 -28.67 -1.10
C SER A 406 -12.79 -29.30 -2.40
N ALA A 407 -13.69 -29.82 -3.26
CA ALA A 407 -13.32 -30.39 -4.55
C ALA A 407 -12.76 -29.32 -5.50
N LEU A 408 -13.41 -28.16 -5.59
CA LEU A 408 -12.95 -27.02 -6.40
C LEU A 408 -11.59 -26.48 -5.90
N LEU A 409 -11.40 -26.37 -4.58
CA LEU A 409 -10.12 -25.95 -4.00
C LEU A 409 -8.99 -26.93 -4.32
N ALA A 410 -9.26 -28.23 -4.27
CA ALA A 410 -8.27 -29.25 -4.64
C ALA A 410 -7.91 -29.16 -6.14
N GLN A 411 -8.91 -29.00 -7.02
CA GLN A 411 -8.69 -28.78 -8.45
C GLN A 411 -7.90 -27.49 -8.72
N LEU A 412 -8.23 -26.41 -8.02
CA LEU A 412 -7.52 -25.13 -8.09
C LEU A 412 -6.06 -25.27 -7.67
N CYS A 413 -5.78 -25.87 -6.51
CA CYS A 413 -4.41 -26.12 -6.08
C CYS A 413 -3.64 -26.94 -7.13
N GLY A 414 -4.26 -27.95 -7.73
CA GLY A 414 -3.66 -28.72 -8.83
C GLY A 414 -3.36 -27.88 -10.07
N ALA A 415 -4.32 -27.08 -10.54
CA ALA A 415 -4.15 -26.21 -11.70
C ALA A 415 -3.08 -25.12 -11.48
N LEU A 416 -3.05 -24.51 -10.29
CA LEU A 416 -2.04 -23.53 -9.91
C LEU A 416 -0.65 -24.17 -9.81
N LEU A 417 -0.53 -25.39 -9.27
CA LEU A 417 0.73 -26.15 -9.27
C LEU A 417 1.24 -26.42 -10.68
N GLN A 418 0.35 -26.85 -11.59
CA GLN A 418 0.70 -27.04 -12.99
C GLN A 418 1.17 -25.73 -13.63
N ARG A 419 0.50 -24.61 -13.33
CA ARG A 419 0.87 -23.29 -13.85
C ARG A 419 2.18 -22.74 -13.27
N MET A 420 2.52 -23.09 -12.04
CA MET A 420 3.81 -22.74 -11.42
C MET A 420 4.97 -23.60 -11.94
N ALA A 421 4.69 -24.76 -12.53
CA ALA A 421 5.71 -25.69 -12.97
C ALA A 421 6.58 -25.08 -14.07
N LEU A 422 7.90 -25.29 -13.95
CA LEU A 422 8.84 -24.94 -15.02
C LEU A 422 8.67 -25.92 -16.20
N PRO A 423 8.78 -25.46 -17.46
CA PRO A 423 8.73 -26.35 -18.62
C PRO A 423 9.78 -27.47 -18.51
N ALA A 424 9.39 -28.71 -18.79
CA ALA A 424 10.28 -29.87 -18.65
C ALA A 424 11.50 -29.81 -19.60
N ASP A 425 11.37 -29.08 -20.71
CA ASP A 425 12.36 -28.85 -21.76
C ASP A 425 13.25 -27.62 -21.50
N LEU A 426 13.11 -26.96 -20.35
CA LEU A 426 13.90 -25.78 -20.01
C LEU A 426 15.40 -26.14 -19.95
N PRO A 427 16.28 -25.48 -20.74
CA PRO A 427 17.70 -25.81 -20.76
C PRO A 427 18.35 -25.70 -19.38
N ALA A 428 19.22 -26.64 -19.02
CA ALA A 428 19.89 -26.64 -17.72
C ALA A 428 20.66 -25.34 -17.44
N ALA A 429 21.22 -24.70 -18.50
CA ALA A 429 21.96 -23.45 -18.41
C ALA A 429 21.11 -22.25 -17.94
N VAL A 430 19.79 -22.27 -18.15
CA VAL A 430 18.87 -21.21 -17.71
C VAL A 430 18.15 -21.57 -16.41
N CYS A 431 18.31 -22.79 -15.92
CA CYS A 431 17.77 -23.25 -14.63
C CYS A 431 18.69 -22.82 -13.46
N THR A 432 18.97 -21.53 -13.35
CA THR A 432 19.80 -20.99 -12.26
C THR A 432 19.07 -21.04 -10.92
N ALA A 433 19.79 -20.82 -9.83
CA ALA A 433 19.20 -20.75 -8.50
C ALA A 433 18.28 -19.52 -8.29
N ASP A 434 18.44 -18.45 -9.07
CA ASP A 434 17.65 -17.22 -8.97
C ASP A 434 16.49 -17.23 -9.98
N ALA A 435 15.27 -16.98 -9.52
CA ALA A 435 14.11 -16.88 -10.41
C ALA A 435 14.22 -15.71 -11.41
N ARG A 436 15.00 -14.67 -11.09
CA ARG A 436 15.22 -13.49 -11.93
C ARG A 436 16.09 -13.72 -13.16
N ASP A 437 16.70 -14.89 -13.29
CA ASP A 437 17.48 -15.23 -14.49
C ASP A 437 16.72 -16.08 -15.48
N LEU A 438 15.50 -16.49 -15.13
CA LEU A 438 14.66 -17.21 -16.08
C LEU A 438 14.48 -16.32 -17.32
N PRO A 439 14.43 -16.87 -18.54
CA PRO A 439 14.24 -16.05 -19.73
C PRO A 439 12.98 -15.19 -19.62
N ASP A 440 12.96 -13.98 -20.19
CA ASP A 440 11.80 -13.08 -20.20
C ASP A 440 10.49 -13.79 -20.60
N GLY A 441 10.55 -14.70 -21.58
CA GLY A 441 9.40 -15.51 -21.97
C GLY A 441 8.90 -16.40 -20.83
N VAL A 442 9.81 -17.04 -20.09
CA VAL A 442 9.50 -17.86 -18.92
C VAL A 442 9.06 -16.99 -17.75
N GLN A 443 9.69 -15.85 -17.47
CA GLN A 443 9.27 -14.93 -16.40
C GLN A 443 7.89 -14.32 -16.67
N LYS A 444 7.62 -13.91 -17.91
CA LYS A 444 6.32 -13.36 -18.33
C LYS A 444 5.24 -14.45 -18.38
N LEU A 445 5.61 -15.69 -18.72
CA LEU A 445 4.68 -16.83 -18.65
C LEU A 445 4.45 -17.30 -17.21
N GLN A 446 5.44 -17.11 -16.33
CA GLN A 446 5.43 -17.54 -14.94
C GLN A 446 5.14 -16.37 -14.03
N VAL A 447 3.85 -16.08 -13.96
CA VAL A 447 3.20 -15.34 -12.88
C VAL A 447 3.30 -16.10 -11.54
N ARG A 448 4.44 -16.75 -11.25
CA ARG A 448 4.63 -17.66 -10.11
C ARG A 448 4.37 -16.95 -8.79
N ARG A 449 4.62 -15.64 -8.72
CA ARG A 449 4.33 -14.84 -7.53
C ARG A 449 2.82 -14.70 -7.32
N GLU A 450 2.07 -14.20 -8.30
CA GLU A 450 0.63 -13.99 -8.17
C GLU A 450 -0.12 -15.32 -8.12
N VAL A 451 0.26 -16.31 -8.94
CA VAL A 451 -0.23 -17.70 -8.84
C VAL A 451 0.08 -18.29 -7.46
N GLY A 452 1.25 -17.99 -6.91
CA GLY A 452 1.67 -18.43 -5.58
C GLY A 452 0.87 -17.78 -4.45
N ASP A 453 0.50 -16.50 -4.59
CA ASP A 453 -0.35 -15.81 -3.62
C ASP A 453 -1.79 -16.38 -3.65
N THR A 454 -2.36 -16.63 -4.82
CA THR A 454 -3.65 -17.33 -4.96
C THR A 454 -3.57 -18.77 -4.43
N PHE A 455 -2.49 -19.49 -4.72
CA PHE A 455 -2.27 -20.86 -4.22
C PHE A 455 -2.23 -20.89 -2.69
N ARG A 456 -1.54 -19.92 -2.08
CA ARG A 456 -1.50 -19.77 -0.61
C ARG A 456 -2.91 -19.53 -0.06
N ALA A 457 -3.68 -18.62 -0.66
CA ALA A 457 -5.06 -18.35 -0.24
C ALA A 457 -5.97 -19.58 -0.39
N ALA A 458 -5.79 -20.38 -1.44
CA ALA A 458 -6.52 -21.62 -1.65
C ALA A 458 -6.15 -22.70 -0.62
N ALA A 459 -4.85 -22.85 -0.32
CA ALA A 459 -4.35 -23.75 0.70
C ALA A 459 -4.84 -23.39 2.11
N ASP A 460 -4.91 -22.09 2.42
CA ASP A 460 -5.50 -21.59 3.68
C ASP A 460 -6.97 -22.01 3.81
N CYS A 461 -7.74 -22.01 2.71
CA CYS A 461 -9.14 -22.46 2.69
C CYS A 461 -9.28 -23.99 2.76
N LEU A 462 -8.37 -24.75 2.12
CA LEU A 462 -8.42 -26.21 2.05
C LEU A 462 -7.98 -26.86 3.37
N GLY A 463 -6.99 -26.28 4.04
CA GLY A 463 -6.33 -26.90 5.18
C GLY A 463 -4.82 -26.92 4.95
N PRO A 464 -4.07 -25.92 5.47
CA PRO A 464 -2.66 -25.70 5.14
C PRO A 464 -1.77 -26.90 5.47
N ARG A 465 -2.05 -27.62 6.56
CA ARG A 465 -1.34 -28.85 6.95
C ARG A 465 -1.57 -29.98 5.95
N GLN A 466 -2.83 -30.24 5.58
CA GLN A 466 -3.17 -31.26 4.60
C GLN A 466 -2.48 -30.95 3.27
N THR A 467 -2.51 -29.69 2.84
CA THR A 467 -1.84 -29.25 1.61
C THR A 467 -0.33 -29.45 1.69
N ARG A 468 0.34 -29.10 2.79
CA ARG A 468 1.79 -29.33 2.96
C ARG A 468 2.16 -30.81 2.91
N GLN A 469 1.42 -31.68 3.60
CA GLN A 469 1.65 -33.13 3.56
C GLN A 469 1.53 -33.68 2.13
N GLN A 470 0.49 -33.28 1.40
CA GLN A 470 0.30 -33.68 0.00
C GLN A 470 1.44 -33.18 -0.90
N LEU A 471 1.89 -31.93 -0.72
CA LEU A 471 3.01 -31.38 -1.51
C LEU A 471 4.33 -32.10 -1.23
N LEU A 472 4.61 -32.45 0.02
CA LEU A 472 5.80 -33.21 0.40
C LEU A 472 5.77 -34.64 -0.17
N GLN A 473 4.59 -35.26 -0.20
CA GLN A 473 4.39 -36.55 -0.85
C GLN A 473 4.68 -36.44 -2.36
N LEU A 474 4.07 -35.48 -3.06
CA LEU A 474 4.28 -35.25 -4.50
C LEU A 474 5.74 -34.91 -4.82
N ALA A 475 6.43 -34.17 -3.94
CA ALA A 475 7.86 -33.90 -4.08
C ALA A 475 8.71 -35.17 -3.98
N GLY A 476 8.35 -36.09 -3.07
CA GLY A 476 9.00 -37.40 -2.93
C GLY A 476 8.77 -38.28 -4.16
N GLU A 477 7.54 -38.32 -4.68
CA GLU A 477 7.20 -39.06 -5.91
C GLU A 477 7.97 -38.51 -7.12
N ALA A 478 8.05 -37.18 -7.27
CA ALA A 478 8.84 -36.55 -8.32
C ALA A 478 10.35 -36.82 -8.20
N ALA A 479 10.88 -36.89 -6.98
CA ALA A 479 12.27 -37.25 -6.74
C ALA A 479 12.56 -38.69 -7.18
N VAL A 480 11.68 -39.64 -6.84
CA VAL A 480 11.79 -41.05 -7.26
C VAL A 480 11.67 -41.19 -8.78
N ALA A 481 10.81 -40.39 -9.41
CA ALA A 481 10.64 -40.37 -10.87
C ALA A 481 11.78 -39.67 -11.63
N GLY A 482 12.74 -39.04 -10.93
CA GLY A 482 13.80 -38.27 -11.58
C GLY A 482 13.28 -37.01 -12.29
N ALA A 483 12.23 -36.38 -11.75
CA ALA A 483 11.58 -35.19 -12.31
C ALA A 483 11.90 -33.92 -11.48
N PRO A 484 13.13 -33.36 -11.58
CA PRO A 484 13.62 -32.32 -10.67
C PRO A 484 12.83 -31.02 -10.75
N LEU A 485 12.26 -30.67 -11.91
CA LEU A 485 11.43 -29.46 -12.07
C LEU A 485 10.03 -29.62 -11.44
N GLN A 486 9.47 -30.83 -11.46
CA GLN A 486 8.23 -31.12 -10.75
C GLN A 486 8.45 -31.14 -9.23
N GLN A 487 9.57 -31.73 -8.79
CA GLN A 487 10.00 -31.66 -7.39
C GLN A 487 10.21 -30.20 -6.96
N GLU A 488 10.84 -29.37 -7.79
CA GLU A 488 11.04 -27.95 -7.52
C GLU A 488 9.73 -27.21 -7.35
N CYS A 489 8.74 -27.44 -8.23
CA CYS A 489 7.44 -26.81 -8.12
C CYS A 489 6.73 -27.18 -6.80
N CYS A 490 6.78 -28.46 -6.42
CA CYS A 490 6.18 -28.93 -5.16
C CYS A 490 6.84 -28.30 -3.93
N LEU A 491 8.18 -28.19 -3.91
CA LEU A 491 8.91 -27.55 -2.81
C LEU A 491 8.70 -26.04 -2.77
N TYR A 492 8.59 -25.39 -3.93
CA TYR A 492 8.23 -23.97 -4.03
C TYR A 492 6.85 -23.71 -3.42
N ALA A 493 5.86 -24.51 -3.80
CA ALA A 493 4.51 -24.43 -3.26
C ALA A 493 4.47 -24.70 -1.75
N ALA A 494 5.26 -25.67 -1.26
CA ALA A 494 5.37 -25.94 0.17
C ALA A 494 5.93 -24.72 0.92
N ASN A 495 6.95 -24.06 0.37
CA ASN A 495 7.53 -22.84 0.93
C ASN A 495 6.52 -21.69 1.02
N LEU A 496 5.62 -21.54 0.04
CA LEU A 496 4.58 -20.49 0.07
C LEU A 496 3.64 -20.62 1.27
N ILE A 497 3.33 -21.84 1.70
CA ILE A 497 2.39 -22.12 2.80
C ILE A 497 3.11 -22.06 4.16
N TRP A 498 4.41 -22.39 4.21
CA TRP A 498 5.16 -22.48 5.47
C TRP A 498 5.32 -21.12 6.19
N GLY A 499 5.51 -20.04 5.44
CA GLY A 499 5.87 -18.72 5.99
C GLY A 499 4.80 -18.00 6.81
N ARG A 500 3.51 -18.40 6.76
CA ARG A 500 2.42 -17.70 7.47
C ARG A 500 1.98 -18.33 8.78
N GLN A 501 2.28 -19.60 9.03
CA GLN A 501 1.68 -20.34 10.13
C GLN A 501 2.68 -20.70 11.20
N ARG A 502 2.58 -19.98 12.32
CA ARG A 502 3.12 -20.42 13.60
C ARG A 502 2.14 -21.47 14.13
N SER A 503 2.40 -22.75 13.85
CA SER A 503 1.59 -23.83 14.44
C SER A 503 1.69 -23.73 15.97
N PRO A 504 0.58 -23.63 16.70
CA PRO A 504 0.60 -23.58 18.16
C PRO A 504 0.97 -24.93 18.80
N GLU A 505 0.94 -26.03 18.04
CA GLU A 505 1.18 -27.38 18.55
C GLU A 505 2.58 -27.88 18.20
N ALA A 506 3.51 -27.75 19.16
CA ALA A 506 4.93 -28.04 18.99
C ALA A 506 5.23 -29.51 18.62
N HIS A 507 4.45 -30.47 19.10
CA HIS A 507 4.70 -31.89 18.86
C HIS A 507 4.31 -32.34 17.44
N GLU A 508 3.15 -31.91 16.95
CA GLU A 508 2.67 -32.30 15.63
C GLU A 508 3.48 -31.64 14.49
N ALA A 509 4.05 -30.47 14.76
CA ALA A 509 4.95 -29.78 13.84
C ALA A 509 6.25 -30.55 13.59
N ALA A 510 6.78 -31.28 14.58
CA ALA A 510 8.11 -31.89 14.49
C ALA A 510 8.22 -32.96 13.39
N GLU A 511 7.17 -33.77 13.19
CA GLU A 511 7.18 -34.82 12.17
C GLU A 511 7.07 -34.26 10.74
N GLU A 512 6.21 -33.26 10.57
CA GLU A 512 6.06 -32.54 9.31
C GLU A 512 7.36 -31.80 8.92
N VAL A 513 8.00 -31.11 9.89
CA VAL A 513 9.30 -30.47 9.72
C VAL A 513 10.38 -31.47 9.35
N ARG A 514 10.37 -32.66 9.98
CA ARG A 514 11.32 -33.74 9.66
C ARG A 514 11.16 -34.22 8.20
N GLN A 515 9.93 -34.43 7.75
CA GLN A 515 9.63 -34.82 6.37
C GLN A 515 10.08 -33.75 5.37
N ALA A 516 9.79 -32.48 5.64
CA ALA A 516 10.23 -31.37 4.80
C ALA A 516 11.76 -31.22 4.78
N ALA A 517 12.43 -31.31 5.93
CA ALA A 517 13.88 -31.28 6.01
C ALA A 517 14.53 -32.46 5.24
N ALA A 518 13.90 -33.64 5.24
CA ALA A 518 14.36 -34.78 4.46
C ALA A 518 14.18 -34.56 2.94
N ALA A 519 13.05 -34.00 2.53
CA ALA A 519 12.81 -33.63 1.13
C ALA A 519 13.79 -32.55 0.65
N VAL A 520 14.11 -31.56 1.48
CA VAL A 520 15.17 -30.56 1.23
C VAL A 520 16.52 -31.26 1.08
N ALA A 521 16.89 -32.14 2.01
CA ALA A 521 18.18 -32.83 1.96
C ALA A 521 18.35 -33.65 0.66
N ALA A 522 17.29 -34.31 0.21
CA ALA A 522 17.26 -35.03 -1.07
C ALA A 522 17.40 -34.05 -2.25
N ALA A 523 16.68 -32.93 -2.22
CA ALA A 523 16.74 -31.88 -3.24
C ALA A 523 18.06 -31.10 -3.30
N LEU A 524 19.00 -31.34 -2.39
CA LEU A 524 20.34 -30.75 -2.43
C LEU A 524 21.41 -31.72 -2.98
N ARG A 525 21.07 -32.96 -3.37
CA ARG A 525 22.04 -34.00 -3.77
C ARG A 525 21.59 -34.89 -4.95
N PRO A 526 22.41 -35.01 -6.00
CA PRO A 526 22.85 -33.92 -6.88
C PRO A 526 21.64 -33.30 -7.59
N ALA A 527 21.43 -32.00 -7.40
CA ALA A 527 20.25 -31.30 -7.91
C ALA A 527 20.61 -30.24 -8.95
N THR A 528 19.62 -29.85 -9.76
CA THR A 528 19.76 -28.65 -10.59
C THR A 528 19.87 -27.42 -9.68
N PRO A 529 20.62 -26.36 -10.09
CA PRO A 529 20.75 -25.15 -9.28
C PRO A 529 19.42 -24.55 -8.86
N LYS A 530 18.40 -24.61 -9.74
CA LYS A 530 17.04 -24.16 -9.45
C LYS A 530 16.34 -24.94 -8.34
N LEU A 531 16.41 -26.27 -8.38
CA LEU A 531 15.83 -27.13 -7.34
C LEU A 531 16.53 -26.88 -6.00
N ALA A 532 17.87 -26.78 -6.01
CA ALA A 532 18.66 -26.49 -4.83
C ALA A 532 18.32 -25.11 -4.23
N GLY A 533 18.25 -24.06 -5.05
CA GLY A 533 17.85 -22.71 -4.61
C GLY A 533 16.46 -22.67 -3.96
N THR A 534 15.51 -23.44 -4.51
CA THR A 534 14.16 -23.57 -3.95
C THR A 534 14.15 -24.34 -2.63
N ALA A 535 14.91 -25.43 -2.54
CA ALA A 535 15.07 -26.20 -1.31
C ALA A 535 15.70 -25.36 -0.19
N LEU A 536 16.70 -24.52 -0.50
CA LEU A 536 17.31 -23.57 0.43
C LEU A 536 16.31 -22.51 0.92
N THR A 537 15.45 -22.02 0.02
CA THR A 537 14.39 -21.06 0.36
C THR A 537 13.39 -21.68 1.34
N LEU A 538 12.95 -22.91 1.07
CA LEU A 538 12.08 -23.68 1.97
C LEU A 538 12.75 -23.89 3.33
N LEU A 539 14.00 -24.34 3.37
CA LEU A 539 14.75 -24.55 4.61
C LEU A 539 14.81 -23.29 5.47
N GLY A 540 15.10 -22.14 4.86
CA GLY A 540 15.09 -20.86 5.56
C GLY A 540 13.69 -20.45 6.04
N GLY A 541 12.63 -20.82 5.31
CA GLY A 541 11.23 -20.62 5.70
C GLY A 541 10.79 -21.47 6.90
N MET A 542 11.51 -22.56 7.21
CA MET A 542 11.23 -23.45 8.36
C MET A 542 11.95 -23.03 9.65
N ALA A 543 12.63 -21.87 9.69
CA ALA A 543 13.49 -21.47 10.81
C ALA A 543 12.81 -21.51 12.19
N GLU A 544 11.54 -21.13 12.29
CA GLU A 544 10.81 -21.11 13.57
C GLU A 544 10.33 -22.49 14.03
N GLN A 545 10.26 -23.47 13.12
CA GLN A 545 9.77 -24.83 13.44
C GLN A 545 10.90 -25.84 13.61
N LEU A 546 12.10 -25.55 13.10
CA LEU A 546 13.29 -26.38 13.29
C LEU A 546 13.73 -26.60 14.75
N PRO A 547 13.52 -25.68 15.73
CA PRO A 547 13.83 -25.96 17.13
C PRO A 547 13.15 -27.21 17.68
N ALA A 548 11.91 -27.52 17.24
CA ALA A 548 11.21 -28.74 17.64
C ALA A 548 11.90 -30.01 17.13
N LEU A 549 12.49 -29.96 15.93
CA LEU A 549 13.30 -31.06 15.38
C LEU A 549 14.58 -31.25 16.22
N VAL A 550 15.26 -30.15 16.55
CA VAL A 550 16.48 -30.16 17.36
C VAL A 550 16.25 -30.77 18.75
N GLN A 551 15.17 -30.36 19.41
CA GLN A 551 14.79 -30.91 20.72
C GLN A 551 14.50 -32.42 20.64
N ARG A 552 13.78 -32.86 19.59
CA ARG A 552 13.47 -34.28 19.39
C ARG A 552 14.71 -35.12 19.10
N GLU A 553 15.63 -34.63 18.26
CA GLU A 553 16.91 -35.30 18.00
C GLU A 553 17.79 -35.39 19.26
N ALA A 554 17.69 -34.41 20.17
CA ALA A 554 18.38 -34.45 21.46
C ALA A 554 17.81 -35.54 22.40
N VAL A 555 16.50 -35.74 22.43
CA VAL A 555 15.85 -36.79 23.27
C VAL A 555 16.22 -38.21 22.80
N VAL A 556 16.37 -38.43 21.50
CA VAL A 556 16.74 -39.75 20.95
C VAL A 556 18.17 -40.16 21.33
N LYS A 557 19.04 -39.18 21.64
CA LYS A 557 20.38 -39.42 22.18
C LYS A 557 20.27 -39.78 23.67
N GLY A 558 19.80 -40.99 23.96
CA GLY A 558 19.75 -41.51 25.32
C GLY A 558 21.13 -41.47 26.01
N PRO A 559 21.17 -41.56 27.36
CA PRO A 559 22.38 -41.37 28.16
C PRO A 559 23.53 -42.35 27.86
N ASN A 560 23.27 -43.44 27.13
CA ASN A 560 24.24 -44.51 26.86
C ASN A 560 25.10 -44.31 25.58
N GLY A 561 25.14 -43.09 25.03
CA GLY A 561 26.37 -42.56 24.42
C GLY A 561 26.95 -43.20 23.15
N ARG A 562 26.20 -43.98 22.37
CA ARG A 562 26.66 -44.38 21.02
C ARG A 562 25.95 -43.54 19.95
N GLN A 563 26.63 -42.50 19.48
CA GLN A 563 26.23 -41.67 18.35
C GLN A 563 26.28 -42.48 17.05
N GLN A 564 25.22 -43.21 16.71
CA GLN A 564 25.09 -43.80 15.38
C GLN A 564 24.33 -42.83 14.47
N GLY A 565 25.08 -41.93 13.84
CA GLY A 565 24.62 -41.06 12.75
C GLY A 565 24.57 -39.58 13.09
N SER A 566 25.12 -38.74 12.20
CA SER A 566 24.85 -37.30 12.19
C SER A 566 23.35 -37.07 11.98
N GLY A 567 22.74 -36.27 12.86
CA GLY A 567 21.32 -35.87 12.76
C GLY A 567 21.02 -35.17 11.43
N LEU A 568 19.75 -35.09 11.06
CA LEU A 568 19.35 -34.53 9.76
C LEU A 568 19.77 -33.07 9.63
N LEU A 569 19.61 -32.30 10.71
CA LEU A 569 20.03 -30.89 10.73
C LEU A 569 21.54 -30.75 10.54
N ALA A 570 22.35 -31.57 11.22
CA ALA A 570 23.82 -31.53 11.07
C ALA A 570 24.24 -31.71 9.61
N ARG A 571 23.64 -32.68 8.91
CA ARG A 571 23.90 -32.93 7.47
C ARG A 571 23.47 -31.77 6.59
N LEU A 572 22.36 -31.10 6.90
CA LEU A 572 21.90 -29.92 6.17
C LEU A 572 22.86 -28.73 6.37
N LEU A 573 23.37 -28.52 7.59
CA LEU A 573 24.35 -27.46 7.88
C LEU A 573 25.69 -27.71 7.16
N GLU A 574 26.14 -28.96 7.09
CA GLU A 574 27.33 -29.35 6.30
C GLU A 574 27.14 -29.04 4.81
N VAL A 575 25.99 -29.41 4.23
CA VAL A 575 25.66 -29.11 2.83
C VAL A 575 25.54 -27.60 2.60
N LEU A 576 24.96 -26.85 3.53
CA LEU A 576 24.89 -25.38 3.45
C LEU A 576 26.28 -24.76 3.37
N LEU A 577 27.24 -25.20 4.20
CA LEU A 577 28.61 -24.71 4.15
C LEU A 577 29.27 -24.99 2.80
N GLN A 578 29.08 -26.20 2.25
CA GLN A 578 29.59 -26.57 0.93
C GLN A 578 29.01 -25.67 -0.18
N LEU A 579 27.71 -25.39 -0.13
CA LEU A 579 27.03 -24.55 -1.13
C LEU A 579 27.43 -23.08 -1.02
N VAL A 580 27.62 -22.56 0.19
CA VAL A 580 28.15 -21.20 0.39
C VAL A 580 29.55 -21.07 -0.22
N GLN A 581 30.38 -22.11 -0.10
CA GLN A 581 31.76 -22.12 -0.61
C GLN A 581 31.85 -22.42 -2.11
N LEU A 582 30.74 -22.67 -2.81
CA LEU A 582 30.75 -23.11 -4.21
C LEU A 582 31.11 -21.95 -5.15
N PRO A 583 32.36 -21.89 -5.68
CA PRO A 583 32.79 -20.74 -6.48
C PRO A 583 32.21 -20.75 -7.90
N SER A 584 31.74 -21.91 -8.36
CA SER A 584 31.21 -22.10 -9.71
C SER A 584 29.77 -21.58 -9.89
N ASP A 585 29.05 -21.30 -8.80
CA ASP A 585 27.67 -20.81 -8.85
C ASP A 585 27.43 -19.78 -7.73
N GLU A 586 27.77 -18.52 -8.03
CA GLU A 586 27.62 -17.39 -7.12
C GLU A 586 26.17 -17.22 -6.62
N LYS A 587 25.18 -17.56 -7.46
CA LYS A 587 23.76 -17.40 -7.15
C LYS A 587 23.29 -18.45 -6.16
N LEU A 588 23.73 -19.69 -6.34
CA LEU A 588 23.45 -20.75 -5.38
C LEU A 588 24.17 -20.50 -4.05
N SER A 589 25.42 -20.02 -4.09
CA SER A 589 26.16 -19.57 -2.90
C SER A 589 25.41 -18.46 -2.15
N ARG A 590 24.89 -17.46 -2.87
CA ARG A 590 24.07 -16.38 -2.31
C ARG A 590 22.78 -16.91 -1.68
N ASN A 591 22.07 -17.82 -2.34
CA ASN A 591 20.87 -18.46 -1.80
C ASN A 591 21.18 -19.25 -0.52
N ALA A 592 22.33 -19.93 -0.47
CA ALA A 592 22.77 -20.65 0.73
C ALA A 592 23.09 -19.68 1.87
N ALA A 593 23.77 -18.56 1.61
CA ALA A 593 24.01 -17.52 2.60
C ALA A 593 22.70 -16.87 3.09
N THR A 594 21.75 -16.63 2.18
CA THR A 594 20.40 -16.15 2.51
C THR A 594 19.66 -17.15 3.40
N CYS A 595 19.79 -18.45 3.13
CA CYS A 595 19.25 -19.51 3.98
C CYS A 595 19.84 -19.44 5.40
N CYS A 596 21.16 -19.34 5.54
CA CYS A 596 21.83 -19.18 6.83
C CYS A 596 21.32 -17.93 7.59
N TYR A 597 21.15 -16.81 6.89
CA TYR A 597 20.61 -15.58 7.45
C TYR A 597 19.17 -15.74 7.98
N ARG A 598 18.31 -16.49 7.26
CA ARG A 598 16.94 -16.78 7.70
C ARG A 598 16.91 -17.74 8.88
N LEU A 599 17.73 -18.80 8.87
CA LEU A 599 17.84 -19.76 9.97
C LEU A 599 18.24 -19.06 11.28
N THR A 600 19.24 -18.16 11.22
CA THR A 600 19.66 -17.38 12.39
C THR A 600 18.73 -16.22 12.74
N GLY A 601 17.70 -15.95 11.93
CA GLY A 601 16.63 -15.01 12.26
C GLY A 601 15.71 -15.50 13.38
N SER A 602 15.52 -16.82 13.52
CA SER A 602 14.84 -17.39 14.69
C SER A 602 15.84 -17.48 15.85
N ARG A 603 15.59 -16.72 16.92
CA ARG A 603 16.50 -16.67 18.07
C ARG A 603 16.66 -18.03 18.75
N GLN A 604 15.57 -18.79 18.88
CA GLN A 604 15.58 -20.12 19.47
C GLN A 604 16.44 -21.08 18.64
N LEU A 605 16.30 -21.03 17.31
CA LEU A 605 17.13 -21.84 16.42
C LEU A 605 18.59 -21.38 16.47
N ALA A 606 18.88 -20.08 16.42
CA ALA A 606 20.24 -19.55 16.51
C ALA A 606 20.95 -19.99 17.80
N ALA A 607 20.26 -19.91 18.94
CA ALA A 607 20.78 -20.39 20.22
C ALA A 607 21.07 -21.90 20.20
N ALA A 608 20.12 -22.70 19.68
CA ALA A 608 20.27 -24.14 19.57
C ALA A 608 21.41 -24.53 18.61
N LEU A 609 21.57 -23.82 17.48
CA LEU A 609 22.65 -24.01 16.53
C LEU A 609 24.01 -23.68 17.16
N ALA A 610 24.11 -22.57 17.89
CA ALA A 610 25.35 -22.19 18.59
C ALA A 610 25.73 -23.21 19.68
N ALA A 611 24.74 -23.75 20.40
CA ALA A 611 24.98 -24.71 21.47
C ALA A 611 25.36 -26.11 20.95
N GLN A 612 24.69 -26.59 19.89
CA GLN A 612 24.84 -27.97 19.41
C GLN A 612 25.83 -28.13 18.26
N HIS A 613 26.15 -27.04 17.55
CA HIS A 613 27.06 -27.02 16.40
C HIS A 613 28.11 -25.90 16.55
N PRO A 614 28.96 -25.91 17.59
CA PRO A 614 29.89 -24.81 17.88
C PRO A 614 30.87 -24.47 16.74
N GLY A 615 31.28 -25.46 15.94
CA GLY A 615 32.17 -25.24 14.78
C GLY A 615 31.50 -24.57 13.58
N TRP A 616 30.17 -24.45 13.55
CA TRP A 616 29.45 -23.88 12.41
C TRP A 616 29.71 -22.37 12.25
N GLY A 617 29.81 -21.63 13.37
CA GLY A 617 30.15 -20.22 13.35
C GLY A 617 31.55 -19.95 12.80
N GLU A 618 32.54 -20.77 13.18
CA GLU A 618 33.92 -20.69 12.67
C GLU A 618 33.98 -20.98 11.17
N ALA A 619 33.25 -22.00 10.72
CA ALA A 619 33.17 -22.34 9.32
C ALA A 619 32.55 -21.20 8.48
N LEU A 620 31.49 -20.55 9.00
CA LEU A 620 30.89 -19.39 8.34
C LEU A 620 31.83 -18.19 8.30
N CYS A 621 32.64 -17.94 9.33
CA CYS A 621 33.71 -16.94 9.29
C CYS A 621 34.73 -17.27 8.20
N GLY A 622 35.11 -18.54 8.06
CA GLY A 622 35.96 -19.01 6.96
C GLY A 622 35.34 -18.75 5.59
N CYS A 623 34.04 -19.01 5.43
CA CYS A 623 33.30 -18.69 4.20
C CYS A 623 33.28 -17.18 3.91
N PHE A 624 33.04 -16.35 4.93
CA PHE A 624 33.04 -14.89 4.79
C PHE A 624 34.42 -14.39 4.34
N ALA A 625 35.50 -14.88 4.94
CA ALA A 625 36.86 -14.55 4.54
C ALA A 625 37.19 -15.02 3.12
N ALA A 626 36.77 -16.24 2.75
CA ALA A 626 36.97 -16.80 1.42
C ALA A 626 36.20 -16.04 0.32
N ALA A 627 35.05 -15.45 0.65
CA ALA A 627 34.30 -14.56 -0.24
C ALA A 627 34.95 -13.17 -0.41
N GLY A 628 36.13 -12.94 0.17
CA GLY A 628 36.80 -11.64 0.23
C GLY A 628 36.21 -10.69 1.28
N GLY A 629 35.20 -11.10 2.03
CA GLY A 629 34.44 -10.19 2.87
C GLY A 629 33.71 -9.13 2.04
N MET A 630 33.61 -7.92 2.57
CA MET A 630 32.81 -6.84 1.99
C MET A 630 33.64 -5.99 1.03
N HIS A 631 33.66 -6.36 -0.25
CA HIS A 631 34.44 -5.65 -1.28
C HIS A 631 33.62 -4.81 -2.27
N GLN A 632 32.30 -5.04 -2.36
CA GLN A 632 31.40 -4.26 -3.21
C GLN A 632 30.21 -3.74 -2.41
N ARG A 633 29.84 -2.48 -2.66
CA ARG A 633 28.61 -1.90 -2.13
C ARG A 633 27.45 -2.39 -2.98
N PRO A 634 26.34 -2.87 -2.38
CA PRO A 634 25.13 -3.10 -3.17
C PRO A 634 24.70 -1.76 -3.78
N GLN A 635 24.35 -1.75 -5.06
CA GLN A 635 23.74 -0.57 -5.67
C GLN A 635 22.37 -0.33 -5.01
N GLU A 636 21.89 0.92 -4.98
CA GLU A 636 20.55 1.21 -4.45
C GLU A 636 19.51 0.34 -5.17
N GLY A 637 18.82 -0.52 -4.42
CA GLY A 637 17.84 -1.48 -4.96
C GLY A 637 18.36 -2.90 -5.23
N GLU A 638 19.67 -3.15 -5.09
CA GLU A 638 20.22 -4.50 -5.14
C GLU A 638 20.03 -5.24 -3.80
N ASP A 639 19.76 -6.54 -3.89
CA ASP A 639 19.71 -7.43 -2.73
C ASP A 639 21.09 -7.48 -2.02
N LEU A 640 21.10 -7.89 -0.75
CA LEU A 640 22.34 -8.08 0.01
C LEU A 640 23.29 -9.08 -0.67
N SER A 641 24.60 -8.82 -0.62
CA SER A 641 25.62 -9.74 -1.13
C SER A 641 25.74 -10.99 -0.24
N THR A 642 26.36 -12.05 -0.77
CA THR A 642 26.69 -13.26 0.02
C THR A 642 27.46 -12.91 1.29
N ALA A 643 28.44 -12.02 1.20
CA ALA A 643 29.23 -11.57 2.35
C ALA A 643 28.38 -10.83 3.40
N GLN A 644 27.43 -9.98 2.98
CA GLN A 644 26.52 -9.30 3.91
C GLN A 644 25.62 -10.29 4.66
N PHE A 645 25.04 -11.26 3.95
CA PHE A 645 24.22 -12.29 4.59
C PHE A 645 25.02 -13.12 5.60
N LEU A 646 26.25 -13.51 5.26
CA LEU A 646 27.13 -14.24 6.16
C LEU A 646 27.51 -13.41 7.39
N LEU A 647 27.88 -12.13 7.20
CA LEU A 647 28.21 -11.23 8.30
C LEU A 647 27.06 -11.11 9.31
N VAL A 648 25.84 -10.86 8.83
CA VAL A 648 24.66 -10.75 9.70
C VAL A 648 24.36 -12.09 10.39
N THR A 649 24.51 -13.21 9.67
CA THR A 649 24.35 -14.57 10.22
C THR A 649 25.31 -14.81 11.39
N ILE A 650 26.61 -14.53 11.21
CA ILE A 650 27.65 -14.72 12.23
C ILE A 650 27.36 -13.84 13.45
N CYS A 651 26.93 -12.60 13.23
CA CYS A 651 26.57 -11.66 14.29
C CYS A 651 25.38 -12.16 15.11
N ARG A 652 24.30 -12.62 14.45
CA ARG A 652 23.11 -13.18 15.11
C ARG A 652 23.43 -14.44 15.90
N LEU A 653 24.20 -15.36 15.32
CA LEU A 653 24.62 -16.60 15.97
C LEU A 653 25.44 -16.29 17.23
N SER A 654 26.38 -15.35 17.13
CA SER A 654 27.22 -14.93 18.26
C SER A 654 26.42 -14.24 19.36
N ALA A 655 25.47 -13.38 18.99
CA ALA A 655 24.57 -12.72 19.94
C ALA A 655 23.64 -13.72 20.65
N ALA A 656 23.11 -14.71 19.92
CA ALA A 656 22.28 -15.78 20.49
C ALA A 656 23.08 -16.65 21.48
N ALA A 657 24.32 -17.03 21.13
CA ALA A 657 25.22 -17.79 21.99
C ALA A 657 25.54 -17.06 23.31
N ALA A 658 25.68 -15.72 23.25
CA ALA A 658 25.94 -14.89 24.42
C ALA A 658 24.74 -14.77 25.37
N GLY A 659 23.52 -14.92 24.88
CA GLY A 659 22.29 -14.73 25.67
C GLY A 659 21.86 -15.93 26.52
N GLU A 660 22.23 -17.16 26.13
CA GLU A 660 21.83 -18.39 26.86
C GLU A 660 22.86 -18.84 27.90
N ALA A 661 24.12 -18.45 27.73
CA ALA A 661 25.22 -18.99 28.51
C ALA A 661 25.48 -18.16 29.77
N GLY A 662 25.08 -18.69 30.93
CA GLY A 662 25.60 -18.29 32.24
C GLY A 662 27.09 -18.65 32.43
N GLY A 663 27.97 -18.24 31.50
CA GLY A 663 29.41 -18.47 31.55
C GLY A 663 29.94 -19.72 30.83
N ALA A 664 29.15 -20.37 29.97
CA ALA A 664 29.61 -21.55 29.24
C ALA A 664 30.77 -21.20 28.27
N PRO A 665 31.79 -22.08 28.12
CA PRO A 665 33.01 -21.81 27.33
C PRO A 665 32.73 -21.45 25.87
N HIS A 666 31.62 -21.94 25.30
CA HIS A 666 31.24 -21.68 23.91
C HIS A 666 30.86 -20.20 23.67
N SER A 667 30.33 -19.52 24.68
CA SER A 667 29.99 -18.08 24.58
C SER A 667 31.24 -17.21 24.42
N GLN A 668 32.34 -17.58 25.08
CA GLN A 668 33.62 -16.88 24.97
C GLN A 668 34.21 -17.05 23.57
N GLN A 669 34.07 -18.23 22.97
CA GLN A 669 34.51 -18.52 21.60
C GLN A 669 33.73 -17.70 20.58
N CYS A 670 32.41 -17.64 20.67
CA CYS A 670 31.60 -16.78 19.79
C CYS A 670 31.93 -15.28 19.96
N ALA A 671 32.14 -14.81 21.20
CA ALA A 671 32.57 -13.44 21.45
C ALA A 671 33.99 -13.14 20.94
N ALA A 672 34.88 -14.14 20.93
CA ALA A 672 36.20 -14.03 20.32
C ALA A 672 36.12 -13.95 18.80
N LEU A 673 35.29 -14.77 18.16
CA LEU A 673 35.03 -14.73 16.72
C LEU A 673 34.47 -13.38 16.27
N LEU A 674 33.48 -12.85 16.97
CA LEU A 674 32.89 -11.55 16.64
C LEU A 674 33.92 -10.42 16.80
N ARG A 675 34.75 -10.46 17.86
CA ARG A 675 35.86 -9.51 18.05
C ARG A 675 36.89 -9.60 16.94
N GLN A 676 37.27 -10.81 16.54
CA GLN A 676 38.21 -11.03 15.45
C GLN A 676 37.66 -10.49 14.13
N LEU A 677 36.40 -10.80 13.80
CA LEU A 677 35.74 -10.35 12.57
C LEU A 677 35.66 -8.82 12.49
N LEU A 678 35.16 -8.18 13.55
CA LEU A 678 35.06 -6.72 13.61
C LEU A 678 36.44 -6.05 13.63
N GLY A 679 37.42 -6.66 14.30
CA GLY A 679 38.81 -6.20 14.28
C GLY A 679 39.45 -6.25 12.88
N GLN A 680 39.18 -7.31 12.10
CA GLN A 680 39.65 -7.42 10.72
C GLN A 680 39.03 -6.33 9.83
N MET A 681 37.73 -6.07 9.97
CA MET A 681 37.03 -5.02 9.22
C MET A 681 37.52 -3.62 9.60
N ALA A 682 37.76 -3.39 10.90
CA ALA A 682 38.34 -2.16 11.41
C ALA A 682 39.74 -1.91 10.82
N ALA A 683 40.59 -2.93 10.84
CA ALA A 683 41.93 -2.86 10.28
C ALA A 683 41.91 -2.58 8.76
N ALA A 684 40.98 -3.20 8.02
CA ALA A 684 40.81 -2.96 6.59
C ALA A 684 40.33 -1.52 6.30
N ALA A 685 39.43 -0.99 7.12
CA ALA A 685 38.98 0.40 7.02
C ALA A 685 40.12 1.38 7.31
N ASP A 686 40.91 1.14 8.36
CA ASP A 686 42.08 1.95 8.70
C ASP A 686 43.11 1.95 7.55
N ALA A 687 43.40 0.79 6.98
CA ALA A 687 44.33 0.67 5.85
C ALA A 687 43.84 1.43 4.61
N ALA A 688 42.53 1.39 4.32
CA ALA A 688 41.93 2.15 3.22
C ALA A 688 41.99 3.67 3.48
N LEU A 689 41.80 4.11 4.72
CA LEU A 689 41.95 5.53 5.11
C LEU A 689 43.41 6.00 5.04
N ASP A 690 44.37 5.16 5.43
CA ASP A 690 45.80 5.43 5.26
C ASP A 690 46.17 5.56 3.78
N ALA A 691 45.65 4.66 2.94
CA ALA A 691 45.85 4.71 1.49
C ALA A 691 45.17 5.93 0.85
N ALA A 692 43.98 6.34 1.32
CA ALA A 692 43.32 7.55 0.87
C ALA A 692 44.14 8.80 1.25
N ALA A 693 44.65 8.86 2.49
CA ALA A 693 45.47 9.98 2.94
C ALA A 693 46.80 10.11 2.17
N ALA A 694 47.36 8.99 1.70
CA ALA A 694 48.55 8.98 0.86
C ALA A 694 48.28 9.33 -0.62
N ALA A 695 47.03 9.21 -1.08
CA ALA A 695 46.64 9.53 -2.45
C ALA A 695 46.38 11.04 -2.63
N PRO A 696 46.65 11.61 -3.82
CA PRO A 696 46.40 13.02 -4.07
C PRO A 696 44.90 13.35 -3.90
N PRO A 697 44.55 14.40 -3.13
CA PRO A 697 43.17 14.76 -2.85
C PRO A 697 42.41 15.08 -4.14
N GLY A 698 41.18 14.57 -4.26
CA GLY A 698 40.34 14.71 -5.46
C GLY A 698 40.67 13.75 -6.61
N GLY A 699 41.73 12.93 -6.51
CA GLY A 699 42.04 11.90 -7.50
C GLY A 699 41.11 10.68 -7.44
N ALA A 700 40.95 9.98 -8.57
CA ALA A 700 40.13 8.76 -8.64
C ALA A 700 40.59 7.66 -7.67
N GLN A 701 41.90 7.57 -7.39
CA GLN A 701 42.44 6.63 -6.40
C GLN A 701 42.06 7.03 -4.97
N HIS A 702 42.13 8.31 -4.61
CA HIS A 702 41.69 8.82 -3.31
C HIS A 702 40.20 8.51 -3.09
N GLN A 703 39.37 8.77 -4.11
CA GLN A 703 37.95 8.45 -4.09
C GLN A 703 37.66 6.95 -3.91
N ARG A 704 38.33 6.07 -4.68
CA ARG A 704 38.18 4.61 -4.54
C ARG A 704 38.57 4.11 -3.15
N GLN A 705 39.63 4.66 -2.55
CA GLN A 705 40.07 4.28 -1.20
C GLN A 705 39.08 4.76 -0.13
N LEU A 706 38.50 5.96 -0.29
CA LEU A 706 37.41 6.44 0.57
C LEU A 706 36.14 5.59 0.44
N GLU A 707 35.78 5.16 -0.78
CA GLU A 707 34.66 4.24 -1.02
C GLU A 707 34.91 2.87 -0.38
N GLN A 708 36.13 2.34 -0.47
CA GLN A 708 36.52 1.10 0.20
C GLN A 708 36.46 1.21 1.72
N ALA A 709 36.96 2.31 2.30
CA ALA A 709 36.83 2.59 3.73
C ALA A 709 35.36 2.70 4.14
N ALA A 710 34.55 3.42 3.36
CA ALA A 710 33.11 3.55 3.61
C ALA A 710 32.41 2.20 3.60
N LEU A 711 32.74 1.31 2.67
CA LEU A 711 32.16 -0.02 2.61
C LEU A 711 32.48 -0.87 3.85
N GLN A 712 33.73 -0.84 4.34
CA GLN A 712 34.10 -1.56 5.57
C GLN A 712 33.32 -1.04 6.78
N VAL A 713 33.15 0.27 6.83
CA VAL A 713 32.44 0.96 7.90
C VAL A 713 30.93 0.68 7.86
N GLU A 714 30.32 0.64 6.67
CA GLU A 714 28.93 0.22 6.47
C GLU A 714 28.73 -1.21 6.97
N SER A 715 29.70 -2.07 6.67
CA SER A 715 29.68 -3.46 7.12
C SER A 715 29.78 -3.58 8.65
N ILE A 716 30.61 -2.76 9.29
CA ILE A 716 30.66 -2.64 10.75
C ILE A 716 29.30 -2.18 11.31
N ALA A 717 28.66 -1.18 10.67
CA ALA A 717 27.34 -0.70 11.06
C ALA A 717 26.28 -1.81 11.01
N VAL A 718 26.23 -2.56 9.90
CA VAL A 718 25.34 -3.71 9.71
C VAL A 718 25.57 -4.78 10.79
N ALA A 719 26.81 -5.05 11.14
CA ALA A 719 27.15 -6.01 12.20
C ALA A 719 26.67 -5.53 13.58
N ILE A 720 26.89 -4.24 13.92
CA ILE A 720 26.42 -3.63 15.17
C ILE A 720 24.90 -3.71 15.24
N GLU A 721 24.21 -3.32 14.17
CA GLU A 721 22.76 -3.34 14.10
C GLU A 721 22.21 -4.77 14.26
N ALA A 722 22.82 -5.76 13.59
CA ALA A 722 22.45 -7.15 13.73
C ALA A 722 22.57 -7.67 15.17
N VAL A 723 23.66 -7.32 15.87
CA VAL A 723 23.86 -7.67 17.29
C VAL A 723 22.84 -6.94 18.18
N ALA A 724 22.67 -5.63 17.98
CA ALA A 724 21.76 -4.80 18.77
C ALA A 724 20.30 -5.26 18.64
N ASN A 725 19.84 -5.56 17.42
CA ASN A 725 18.50 -6.07 17.16
C ASN A 725 18.28 -7.44 17.80
N SER A 726 19.29 -8.32 17.75
CA SER A 726 19.23 -9.64 18.39
C SER A 726 19.16 -9.55 19.91
N CYS A 727 19.84 -8.57 20.52
CA CYS A 727 19.83 -8.34 21.97
C CYS A 727 18.56 -7.63 22.45
N SER A 728 18.03 -6.68 21.67
CA SER A 728 16.87 -5.85 22.06
C SER A 728 15.58 -6.68 22.16
N SER A 729 15.40 -7.66 21.27
CA SER A 729 14.30 -8.65 21.34
C SER A 729 14.32 -9.45 22.65
N ALA A 730 15.49 -9.66 23.25
CA ALA A 730 15.64 -10.39 24.51
C ALA A 730 15.18 -9.60 25.75
N ALA A 731 15.42 -8.29 25.74
CA ALA A 731 15.16 -7.42 26.89
C ALA A 731 13.66 -7.28 27.22
N GLN A 732 12.77 -7.58 26.27
CA GLN A 732 11.32 -7.46 26.46
C GLN A 732 10.70 -8.61 27.29
N GLY A 733 11.42 -9.71 27.55
CA GLY A 733 10.85 -10.87 28.23
C GLY A 733 11.70 -11.54 29.31
N ASP A 734 13.03 -11.38 29.30
CA ASP A 734 13.89 -12.18 30.20
C ASP A 734 15.22 -11.50 30.57
N ARG A 735 15.76 -11.78 31.76
CA ARG A 735 16.98 -11.13 32.31
C ARG A 735 18.26 -11.38 31.47
N GLY A 736 18.23 -12.35 30.55
CA GLY A 736 19.40 -12.73 29.73
C GLY A 736 19.82 -11.72 28.66
N GLY A 737 18.97 -10.76 28.28
CA GLY A 737 19.29 -9.82 27.19
C GLY A 737 20.46 -8.86 27.46
N ALA A 738 20.72 -8.54 28.73
CA ALA A 738 21.78 -7.59 29.11
C ALA A 738 23.20 -8.13 28.84
N ALA A 739 23.39 -9.46 28.85
CA ALA A 739 24.70 -10.08 28.68
C ALA A 739 25.24 -9.94 27.24
N GLY A 740 24.38 -9.85 26.22
CA GLY A 740 24.83 -9.59 24.84
C GLY A 740 25.35 -8.16 24.66
N LEU A 741 24.72 -7.19 25.33
CA LEU A 741 25.10 -5.77 25.24
C LEU A 741 26.45 -5.46 25.89
N GLN A 742 26.94 -6.29 26.83
CA GLN A 742 28.23 -6.06 27.50
C GLN A 742 29.43 -6.15 26.54
N TYR A 743 29.27 -6.84 25.41
CA TYR A 743 30.33 -6.97 24.41
C TYR A 743 30.40 -5.77 23.46
N LEU A 744 29.31 -5.01 23.35
CA LEU A 744 29.20 -3.92 22.39
C LEU A 744 30.15 -2.75 22.68
N PRO A 745 30.36 -2.31 23.95
CA PRO A 745 31.39 -1.32 24.27
C PRO A 745 32.81 -1.73 23.86
N VAL A 746 33.17 -3.00 24.05
CA VAL A 746 34.49 -3.52 23.67
C VAL A 746 34.67 -3.51 22.16
N LEU A 747 33.62 -3.90 21.42
CA LEU A 747 33.59 -3.82 19.97
C LEU A 747 33.71 -2.37 19.49
N LEU A 748 32.94 -1.46 20.08
CA LEU A 748 32.93 -0.04 19.73
C LEU A 748 34.27 0.64 20.01
N THR A 749 34.92 0.33 21.12
CA THR A 749 36.27 0.83 21.43
C THR A 749 37.28 0.43 20.34
N SER A 750 37.09 -0.74 19.73
CA SER A 750 38.00 -1.28 18.71
C SER A 750 37.83 -0.61 17.34
N ILE A 751 36.65 -0.04 17.06
CA ILE A 751 36.33 0.66 15.81
C ILE A 751 36.29 2.19 15.97
N GLU A 752 36.23 2.72 17.19
CA GLU A 752 36.12 4.15 17.46
C GLU A 752 37.20 4.98 16.74
N ARG A 753 38.43 4.47 16.69
CA ARG A 753 39.53 5.09 15.94
C ARG A 753 39.17 5.27 14.46
N VAL A 754 38.68 4.22 13.81
CA VAL A 754 38.25 4.23 12.40
C VAL A 754 37.14 5.25 12.22
N LEU A 755 36.13 5.23 13.10
CA LEU A 755 34.97 6.11 13.01
C LEU A 755 35.37 7.58 13.08
N ARG A 756 36.26 7.94 14.01
CA ARG A 756 36.79 9.31 14.12
C ARG A 756 37.58 9.73 12.88
N ARG A 757 38.38 8.82 12.30
CA ARG A 757 39.15 9.08 11.08
C ARG A 757 38.25 9.27 9.86
N VAL A 758 37.20 8.48 9.73
CA VAL A 758 36.19 8.61 8.66
C VAL A 758 35.45 9.95 8.78
N ALA A 759 35.04 10.31 9.99
CA ALA A 759 34.39 11.60 10.25
C ALA A 759 35.32 12.76 9.87
N ALA A 760 36.59 12.71 10.27
CA ALA A 760 37.59 13.72 9.91
C ALA A 760 37.81 13.81 8.39
N ALA A 761 37.92 12.67 7.69
CA ALA A 761 38.08 12.62 6.24
C ALA A 761 36.85 13.19 5.50
N GLY A 762 35.64 12.92 5.99
CA GLY A 762 34.41 13.46 5.41
C GLY A 762 34.28 14.98 5.56
N CYS A 763 34.73 15.54 6.68
CA CYS A 763 34.74 16.99 6.89
C CYS A 763 35.69 17.71 5.94
N ALA A 764 36.85 17.11 5.64
CA ALA A 764 37.82 17.69 4.72
C ALA A 764 37.30 17.75 3.27
N ALA A 765 36.47 16.79 2.85
CA ALA A 765 35.93 16.71 1.50
C ALA A 765 34.84 17.77 1.20
N GLN A 766 34.18 18.33 2.22
CA GLN A 766 33.08 19.29 2.05
C GLN A 766 33.51 20.70 1.61
N GLN A 767 34.82 21.02 1.65
CA GLN A 767 35.31 22.37 1.38
C GLN A 767 35.47 22.72 -0.12
N VAL A 768 35.14 21.81 -1.04
CA VAL A 768 35.22 22.07 -2.48
C VAL A 768 33.80 22.15 -3.09
N PRO A 769 33.18 23.34 -3.11
CA PRO A 769 31.92 23.51 -3.84
C PRO A 769 32.18 23.38 -5.34
N ASP A 770 31.56 22.39 -5.99
CA ASP A 770 31.47 22.32 -7.46
C ASP A 770 30.12 22.92 -7.88
N PRO A 771 30.07 24.19 -8.34
CA PRO A 771 28.83 24.91 -8.61
C PRO A 771 28.11 24.46 -9.89
N GLY A 772 28.64 23.49 -10.65
CA GLY A 772 28.16 23.18 -12.01
C GLY A 772 27.46 21.83 -12.21
N ARG A 773 27.45 20.92 -11.23
CA ARG A 773 26.84 19.59 -11.37
C ARG A 773 25.89 19.37 -10.20
N GLY A 774 24.64 19.01 -10.49
CA GLY A 774 23.67 18.57 -9.47
C GLY A 774 24.38 17.59 -8.55
N GLN A 775 24.57 17.98 -7.29
CA GLN A 775 25.54 17.35 -6.41
C GLN A 775 25.23 15.85 -6.30
N PRO A 776 26.13 14.95 -6.75
CA PRO A 776 25.97 13.54 -6.44
C PRO A 776 25.98 13.41 -4.91
N ARG A 777 24.95 12.76 -4.37
CA ARG A 777 24.77 12.49 -2.93
C ARG A 777 26.10 12.05 -2.32
N GLN A 778 26.61 12.77 -1.32
CA GLN A 778 27.89 12.41 -0.70
C GLN A 778 27.73 11.11 0.11
N PRO A 779 28.36 9.98 -0.31
CA PRO A 779 28.21 8.69 0.37
C PRO A 779 28.69 8.72 1.83
N GLN A 780 29.53 9.69 2.18
CA GLN A 780 30.09 9.88 3.51
C GLN A 780 29.05 10.29 4.57
N GLN A 781 28.07 11.14 4.23
CA GLN A 781 27.02 11.54 5.18
C GLN A 781 26.06 10.39 5.48
N HIS A 782 25.74 9.60 4.45
CA HIS A 782 24.91 8.40 4.60
C HIS A 782 25.58 7.36 5.50
N LEU A 783 26.91 7.21 5.38
CA LEU A 783 27.71 6.32 6.21
C LEU A 783 27.73 6.75 7.68
N LEU A 784 28.02 8.02 7.95
CA LEU A 784 28.03 8.56 9.31
C LEU A 784 26.65 8.44 9.97
N HIS A 785 25.58 8.60 9.20
CA HIS A 785 24.22 8.34 9.64
C HIS A 785 24.00 6.88 10.05
N HIS A 786 24.31 5.91 9.18
CA HIS A 786 24.11 4.48 9.48
C HIS A 786 24.87 4.04 10.72
N LEU A 787 26.10 4.53 10.88
CA LEU A 787 26.90 4.29 12.07
C LEU A 787 26.27 4.87 13.32
N ALA A 788 25.93 6.15 13.30
CA ALA A 788 25.37 6.80 14.47
C ALA A 788 23.97 6.26 14.81
N ALA A 789 23.19 5.82 13.81
CA ALA A 789 21.93 5.10 13.99
C ALA A 789 22.13 3.71 14.62
N ALA A 790 23.12 2.95 14.17
CA ALA A 790 23.44 1.63 14.71
C ALA A 790 23.96 1.72 16.16
N VAL A 791 24.66 2.80 16.51
CA VAL A 791 25.18 3.05 17.87
C VAL A 791 24.13 3.68 18.79
N ALA A 792 23.13 4.39 18.24
CA ALA A 792 22.11 5.09 19.02
C ALA A 792 21.37 4.24 20.07
N PRO A 793 20.94 2.99 19.81
CA PRO A 793 20.25 2.16 20.81
C PRO A 793 21.20 1.52 21.84
N THR A 794 22.49 1.83 21.80
CA THR A 794 23.52 1.15 22.58
C THR A 794 24.01 2.03 23.73
N PRO A 795 24.70 1.47 24.74
CA PRO A 795 25.36 2.26 25.79
C PRO A 795 26.36 3.30 25.29
N ALA A 796 26.78 3.22 24.02
CA ALA A 796 27.75 4.12 23.41
C ALA A 796 27.11 5.22 22.55
N ALA A 797 25.83 5.52 22.74
CA ALA A 797 25.15 6.63 22.07
C ALA A 797 25.92 7.97 22.20
N GLY A 798 26.71 8.17 23.26
CA GLY A 798 27.64 9.31 23.37
C GLY A 798 28.69 9.35 22.25
N THR A 799 29.31 8.22 21.92
CA THR A 799 30.21 8.10 20.76
C THR A 799 29.48 8.40 19.45
N GLY A 800 28.22 7.95 19.32
CA GLY A 800 27.39 8.29 18.15
C GLY A 800 27.18 9.79 17.99
N LEU A 801 26.99 10.52 19.08
CA LEU A 801 26.87 11.97 19.08
C LEU A 801 28.18 12.67 18.71
N ASP A 802 29.32 12.21 19.25
CA ASP A 802 30.64 12.76 18.92
C ASP A 802 30.95 12.61 17.42
N LEU A 803 30.52 11.51 16.79
CA LEU A 803 30.66 11.29 15.35
C LEU A 803 29.77 12.21 14.50
N LEU A 804 28.62 12.61 15.02
CA LEU A 804 27.71 13.53 14.33
C LEU A 804 28.09 15.00 14.51
N HIS A 805 28.86 15.34 15.54
CA HIS A 805 29.20 16.73 15.87
C HIS A 805 29.62 17.59 14.66
N PRO A 806 30.44 17.11 13.70
CA PRO A 806 30.81 17.92 12.54
C PRO A 806 29.67 18.18 11.54
N LEU A 807 28.64 17.33 11.50
CA LEU A 807 27.51 17.43 10.56
C LEU A 807 26.34 18.25 11.12
N VAL A 808 26.34 18.50 12.43
CA VAL A 808 25.22 19.09 13.17
C VAL A 808 25.03 20.58 12.88
N ALA A 809 26.11 21.33 12.64
CA ALA A 809 26.06 22.78 12.49
C ALA A 809 25.34 23.24 11.21
N ALA A 810 25.41 22.44 10.15
CA ALA A 810 24.75 22.67 8.87
C ALA A 810 24.37 21.31 8.28
N PRO A 811 23.24 20.71 8.71
CA PRO A 811 22.82 19.43 8.19
C PRO A 811 22.53 19.59 6.70
N GLN A 812 23.29 18.90 5.85
CA GLN A 812 23.07 18.90 4.39
C GLN A 812 22.20 17.71 3.94
N HIS A 813 21.84 16.82 4.86
CA HIS A 813 20.98 15.67 4.57
C HIS A 813 20.00 15.37 5.73
N PRO A 814 18.73 15.01 5.45
CA PRO A 814 17.70 14.75 6.47
C PRO A 814 18.05 13.59 7.43
N CYS A 815 18.93 12.69 7.00
CA CYS A 815 19.36 11.55 7.81
C CYS A 815 20.07 11.98 9.11
N VAL A 816 20.77 13.12 9.13
CA VAL A 816 21.41 13.65 10.35
C VAL A 816 20.36 13.93 11.42
N LEU A 817 19.24 14.54 11.03
CA LEU A 817 18.12 14.82 11.93
C LEU A 817 17.44 13.53 12.43
N GLN A 818 17.30 12.54 11.55
CA GLN A 818 16.75 11.23 11.93
C GLN A 818 17.63 10.53 12.98
N THR A 819 18.95 10.58 12.84
CA THR A 819 19.83 9.99 13.86
C THR A 819 19.77 10.75 15.17
N LEU A 820 19.73 12.09 15.15
CA LEU A 820 19.53 12.88 16.36
C LEU A 820 18.18 12.53 17.03
N ALA A 821 17.13 12.24 16.25
CA ALA A 821 15.84 11.82 16.78
C ALA A 821 15.94 10.44 17.47
N GLN A 822 16.68 9.51 16.86
CA GLN A 822 16.95 8.19 17.45
C GLN A 822 17.78 8.29 18.73
N LEU A 823 18.84 9.12 18.73
CA LEU A 823 19.68 9.39 19.92
C LEU A 823 18.89 10.06 21.06
N ALA A 824 17.98 10.97 20.72
CA ALA A 824 17.06 11.57 21.70
C ALA A 824 16.10 10.52 22.29
N SER A 825 15.64 9.57 21.46
CA SER A 825 14.67 8.54 21.86
C SER A 825 15.29 7.37 22.63
N SER A 826 16.56 7.04 22.38
CA SER A 826 17.22 5.87 22.99
C SER A 826 17.52 6.02 24.47
N ARG A 827 17.22 7.18 25.07
CA ARG A 827 17.51 7.55 26.46
C ARG A 827 18.97 7.23 26.78
N LEU A 828 19.89 8.17 26.50
CA LEU A 828 21.28 8.13 26.99
C LEU A 828 21.29 7.65 28.45
N GLY A 829 21.57 6.36 28.64
CA GLY A 829 21.12 5.60 29.80
C GLY A 829 21.70 6.16 31.08
N GLY A 830 20.89 6.15 32.14
CA GLY A 830 21.26 6.55 33.50
C GLY A 830 22.27 5.63 34.18
N GLY A 831 23.40 5.37 33.51
CA GLY A 831 24.59 4.79 34.11
C GLY A 831 25.11 5.76 35.16
N SER A 832 25.10 5.34 36.42
CA SER A 832 25.44 6.15 37.59
C SER A 832 26.93 6.51 37.70
N SER A 833 27.69 6.51 36.61
CA SER A 833 29.06 7.01 36.62
C SER A 833 29.00 8.52 36.84
N SER A 834 29.36 8.94 38.05
CA SER A 834 29.41 10.30 38.62
C SER A 834 30.22 11.35 37.84
N SER A 835 30.57 11.10 36.57
CA SER A 835 31.39 11.98 35.73
C SER A 835 30.67 12.32 34.41
N GLY A 836 29.84 13.38 34.44
CA GLY A 836 29.59 14.22 33.27
C GLY A 836 28.13 14.36 32.80
N SER A 837 27.53 15.54 33.02
CA SER A 837 26.32 16.02 32.33
C SER A 837 26.52 16.29 30.82
N GLY A 838 27.71 16.02 30.29
CA GLY A 838 28.17 16.42 28.96
C GLY A 838 27.34 15.89 27.80
N PRO A 839 27.10 14.56 27.65
CA PRO A 839 26.48 14.00 26.45
C PRO A 839 25.04 14.47 26.23
N SER A 840 24.25 14.62 27.30
CA SER A 840 22.88 15.11 27.20
C SER A 840 22.84 16.59 26.80
N GLN A 841 23.74 17.41 27.34
CA GLN A 841 23.85 18.83 26.98
C GLN A 841 24.33 19.01 25.53
N GLN A 842 25.31 18.21 25.10
CA GLN A 842 25.77 18.17 23.71
C GLN A 842 24.64 17.76 22.76
N LEU A 843 23.84 16.75 23.11
CA LEU A 843 22.73 16.29 22.28
C LEU A 843 21.65 17.38 22.16
N GLN A 844 21.36 18.09 23.26
CA GLN A 844 20.42 19.22 23.24
C GLN A 844 20.93 20.38 22.36
N ALA A 845 22.21 20.73 22.48
CA ALA A 845 22.82 21.76 21.65
C ALA A 845 22.79 21.38 20.16
N ALA A 846 23.13 20.11 19.86
CA ALA A 846 23.12 19.57 18.51
C ALA A 846 21.72 19.57 17.90
N ALA A 847 20.74 19.01 18.60
CA ALA A 847 19.36 18.98 18.16
C ALA A 847 18.81 20.40 17.90
N ARG A 848 19.11 21.36 18.80
CA ARG A 848 18.69 22.76 18.62
C ARG A 848 19.28 23.37 17.34
N SER A 849 20.60 23.30 17.19
CA SER A 849 21.31 23.90 16.04
C SER A 849 20.84 23.28 14.72
N SER A 850 20.76 21.95 14.65
CA SER A 850 20.37 21.27 13.41
C SER A 850 18.91 21.50 13.05
N LEU A 851 17.99 21.51 14.03
CA LEU A 851 16.58 21.81 13.77
C LEU A 851 16.38 23.22 13.23
N GLN A 852 17.03 24.21 13.85
CA GLN A 852 16.91 25.61 13.44
C GLN A 852 17.47 25.81 12.02
N ALA A 853 18.66 25.29 11.72
CA ALA A 853 19.24 25.37 10.39
C ALA A 853 18.36 24.69 9.34
N ALA A 854 17.97 23.43 9.56
CA ALA A 854 17.18 22.67 8.60
C ALA A 854 15.77 23.23 8.38
N ALA A 855 15.10 23.72 9.42
CA ALA A 855 13.76 24.27 9.27
C ALA A 855 13.73 25.61 8.53
N VAL A 856 14.79 26.43 8.67
CA VAL A 856 14.94 27.68 7.91
C VAL A 856 15.23 27.40 6.44
N GLU A 857 16.14 26.48 6.13
CA GLU A 857 16.55 26.19 4.75
C GLU A 857 15.57 25.28 4.00
N HIS A 858 14.96 24.32 4.70
CA HIS A 858 14.21 23.22 4.09
C HIS A 858 12.80 22.99 4.69
N GLY A 859 12.26 23.93 5.47
CA GLY A 859 10.96 23.75 6.13
C GLY A 859 9.76 23.51 5.19
N SER A 860 9.84 23.96 3.95
CA SER A 860 8.83 23.72 2.90
C SER A 860 9.13 22.52 2.01
N ASP A 861 10.31 21.91 2.14
CA ASP A 861 10.74 20.78 1.32
C ASP A 861 10.14 19.46 1.84
N PRO A 862 9.32 18.75 1.05
CA PRO A 862 8.67 17.51 1.48
C PRO A 862 9.64 16.38 1.87
N ASP A 863 10.88 16.39 1.37
CA ASP A 863 11.88 15.35 1.67
C ASP A 863 12.53 15.56 3.05
N TRP A 864 12.57 16.81 3.52
CA TRP A 864 13.14 17.18 4.82
C TRP A 864 12.13 17.21 5.95
N GLN A 865 10.89 17.54 5.63
CA GLN A 865 9.79 17.66 6.59
C GLN A 865 9.66 16.46 7.54
N PRO A 866 9.67 15.17 7.08
CA PRO A 866 9.57 14.02 7.98
C PRO A 866 10.68 13.97 9.02
N ALA A 867 11.92 14.29 8.64
CA ALA A 867 13.07 14.23 9.52
C ALA A 867 13.09 15.37 10.55
N ILE A 868 12.76 16.60 10.11
CA ILE A 868 12.59 17.77 10.99
C ILE A 868 11.52 17.47 12.05
N LEU A 869 10.35 16.97 11.62
CA LEU A 869 9.23 16.71 12.52
C LEU A 869 9.46 15.50 13.44
N ALA A 870 10.17 14.45 12.98
CA ALA A 870 10.56 13.33 13.84
C ALA A 870 11.54 13.74 14.95
N LEU A 871 12.51 14.61 14.63
CA LEU A 871 13.40 15.19 15.64
C LEU A 871 12.65 16.15 16.56
N GLY A 872 11.73 16.96 16.03
CA GLY A 872 10.85 17.82 16.81
C GLY A 872 9.99 17.03 17.82
N GLU A 873 9.38 15.94 17.37
CA GLU A 873 8.62 15.01 18.24
C GLU A 873 9.51 14.44 19.35
N SER A 874 10.71 13.98 18.99
CA SER A 874 11.68 13.44 19.95
C SER A 874 12.13 14.50 20.95
N CYS A 875 12.29 15.75 20.52
CA CYS A 875 12.62 16.86 21.40
C CYS A 875 11.48 17.16 22.38
N VAL A 876 10.22 17.17 21.94
CA VAL A 876 9.08 17.37 22.85
C VAL A 876 9.01 16.29 23.92
N ARG A 877 9.25 15.03 23.56
CA ARG A 877 9.15 13.89 24.49
C ARG A 877 10.35 13.75 25.43
N TRP A 878 11.56 13.98 24.92
CA TRP A 878 12.79 13.58 25.60
C TRP A 878 13.77 14.73 25.87
N LEU A 879 13.72 15.80 25.07
CA LEU A 879 14.59 16.98 25.21
C LEU A 879 13.75 18.27 25.29
N PRO A 880 12.80 18.39 26.24
CA PRO A 880 11.79 19.44 26.22
C PRO A 880 12.38 20.85 26.29
N ALA A 881 13.60 21.02 26.83
CA ALA A 881 14.32 22.30 26.82
C ALA A 881 14.74 22.77 25.42
N VAL A 882 14.90 21.85 24.46
CA VAL A 882 15.12 22.17 23.04
C VAL A 882 13.81 22.59 22.39
N ALA A 883 12.74 21.83 22.62
CA ALA A 883 11.42 22.14 22.07
C ALA A 883 10.79 23.42 22.66
N ALA A 884 11.14 23.78 23.90
CA ALA A 884 10.70 24.99 24.58
C ALA A 884 11.44 26.27 24.14
N ASP A 885 12.48 26.15 23.30
CA ASP A 885 13.12 27.29 22.66
C ASP A 885 12.16 27.92 21.64
N GLY A 886 11.89 29.22 21.77
CA GLY A 886 10.88 29.90 20.95
C GLY A 886 11.14 29.80 19.44
N ALA A 887 12.39 30.02 19.02
CA ALA A 887 12.75 29.95 17.60
C ALA A 887 12.63 28.51 17.05
N THR A 888 13.06 27.51 17.82
CA THR A 888 12.87 26.10 17.45
C THR A 888 11.39 25.72 17.37
N LEU A 889 10.57 26.14 18.34
CA LEU A 889 9.14 25.85 18.36
C LEU A 889 8.42 26.46 17.16
N ASP A 890 8.66 27.74 16.87
CA ASP A 890 8.05 28.44 15.74
C ASP A 890 8.40 27.79 14.41
N ALA A 891 9.67 27.40 14.24
CA ALA A 891 10.13 26.70 13.04
C ALA A 891 9.44 25.34 12.87
N LEU A 892 9.35 24.53 13.93
CA LEU A 892 8.65 23.24 13.92
C LEU A 892 7.15 23.40 13.62
N LEU A 893 6.50 24.42 14.17
CA LEU A 893 5.08 24.71 13.89
C LEU A 893 4.87 25.11 12.43
N CYS A 894 5.75 25.95 11.88
CA CYS A 894 5.73 26.34 10.48
C CYS A 894 5.90 25.13 9.55
N THR A 895 6.89 24.27 9.82
CA THR A 895 7.10 23.02 9.09
C THR A 895 5.88 22.11 9.19
N ALA A 896 5.31 21.93 10.39
CA ALA A 896 4.12 21.12 10.58
C ALA A 896 2.92 21.64 9.77
N GLN A 897 2.68 22.96 9.76
CA GLN A 897 1.61 23.58 8.98
C GLN A 897 1.78 23.36 7.47
N HIS A 898 3.00 23.49 6.95
CA HIS A 898 3.31 23.17 5.55
C HIS A 898 3.04 21.69 5.25
N SER A 899 3.50 20.79 6.12
CA SER A 899 3.25 19.36 5.98
C SER A 899 1.76 19.00 6.08
N MET A 900 0.97 19.72 6.88
CA MET A 900 -0.49 19.50 6.95
C MET A 900 -1.27 19.99 5.73
N ARG A 901 -0.62 20.77 4.87
CA ARG A 901 -1.14 21.24 3.58
C ARG A 901 -0.49 20.52 2.40
N SER A 902 0.50 19.67 2.66
CA SER A 902 1.14 18.86 1.62
C SER A 902 0.32 17.59 1.37
N PHE A 903 0.59 16.95 0.23
CA PHE A 903 0.02 15.63 -0.10
C PHE A 903 1.06 14.50 0.12
N HIS A 904 2.18 14.81 0.79
CA HIS A 904 3.25 13.86 1.07
C HIS A 904 2.90 13.05 2.33
N ARG A 905 2.69 11.73 2.16
CA ARG A 905 2.14 10.84 3.20
C ARG A 905 2.95 10.88 4.48
N GLU A 906 4.26 10.68 4.38
CA GLU A 906 5.13 10.58 5.56
C GLU A 906 5.21 11.93 6.30
N ALA A 907 5.27 13.05 5.56
CA ALA A 907 5.29 14.38 6.16
C ALA A 907 3.98 14.67 6.91
N CYS A 908 2.83 14.32 6.33
CA CYS A 908 1.53 14.42 6.99
C CYS A 908 1.46 13.58 8.28
N GLU A 909 1.89 12.30 8.22
CA GLU A 909 1.92 11.39 9.38
C GLU A 909 2.82 11.95 10.50
N ARG A 910 4.01 12.46 10.16
CA ARG A 910 4.93 13.08 11.13
C ARG A 910 4.41 14.39 11.71
N ALA A 911 3.72 15.22 10.91
CA ALA A 911 3.11 16.46 11.42
C ALA A 911 2.01 16.18 12.45
N VAL A 912 1.21 15.14 12.22
CA VAL A 912 0.16 14.70 13.13
C VAL A 912 0.75 14.10 14.42
N GLN A 913 1.82 13.31 14.32
CA GLN A 913 2.55 12.76 15.49
C GLN A 913 3.23 13.85 16.32
N PHE A 914 3.86 14.84 15.67
CA PHE A 914 4.45 16.00 16.34
C PHE A 914 3.39 16.82 17.07
N ALA A 915 2.26 17.12 16.42
CA ALA A 915 1.14 17.84 17.04
C ALA A 915 0.58 17.10 18.25
N GLU A 916 0.45 15.76 18.18
CA GLU A 916 0.05 14.92 19.32
C GLU A 916 1.03 15.05 20.49
N ALA A 917 2.32 14.87 20.23
CA ALA A 917 3.36 14.94 21.25
C ALA A 917 3.37 16.31 21.95
N LEU A 918 3.24 17.38 21.16
CA LEU A 918 3.21 18.75 21.68
C LEU A 918 1.95 19.01 22.51
N CYS A 919 0.76 18.66 22.03
CA CYS A 919 -0.49 18.85 22.77
C CYS A 919 -0.54 18.02 24.07
N CYS A 920 0.11 16.85 24.10
CA CYS A 920 0.14 15.96 25.25
C CYS A 920 1.35 16.19 26.18
N VAL A 921 2.04 17.33 26.06
CA VAL A 921 3.27 17.59 26.80
C VAL A 921 3.09 17.49 28.32
N GLY A 922 3.97 16.70 28.95
CA GLY A 922 3.95 16.40 30.39
C GLY A 922 2.80 15.50 30.86
N CYS A 923 1.94 15.01 29.96
CA CYS A 923 0.96 13.99 30.30
C CYS A 923 1.64 12.61 30.36
N PRO A 924 1.24 11.71 31.27
CA PRO A 924 1.80 10.36 31.30
C PRO A 924 1.51 9.65 29.96
N PRO A 925 2.50 8.99 29.33
CA PRO A 925 2.27 8.28 28.08
C PRO A 925 1.28 7.15 28.33
N ARG A 926 0.10 7.22 27.68
CA ARG A 926 -0.82 6.10 27.65
C ARG A 926 -0.23 5.06 26.70
N HIS A 927 0.28 3.95 27.24
CA HIS A 927 0.64 2.81 26.41
C HIS A 927 -0.59 2.40 25.60
N SER A 928 -0.48 2.47 24.27
CA SER A 928 -1.54 2.14 23.31
C SER A 928 -1.97 0.69 23.52
N ARG A 929 -3.02 0.49 24.31
CA ARG A 929 -3.55 -0.81 24.75
C ARG A 929 -4.33 -1.55 23.64
N ALA A 930 -4.05 -1.24 22.37
CA ALA A 930 -4.86 -1.67 21.23
C ALA A 930 -4.61 -3.13 20.82
N ASP A 931 -3.46 -3.70 21.16
CA ASP A 931 -3.20 -5.14 21.01
C ASP A 931 -3.27 -5.79 22.39
N GLY A 932 -4.17 -6.75 22.59
CA GLY A 932 -4.52 -7.38 23.87
C GLY A 932 -3.43 -8.22 24.55
N ALA A 933 -2.15 -7.87 24.40
CA ALA A 933 -1.03 -8.51 25.06
C ALA A 933 -0.48 -7.63 26.19
N SER A 934 -0.51 -8.19 27.40
CA SER A 934 0.28 -7.87 28.60
C SER A 934 0.80 -6.43 28.75
N ALA A 935 0.29 -5.70 29.75
CA ALA A 935 0.90 -4.46 30.21
C ALA A 935 2.38 -4.71 30.53
N ALA A 936 3.28 -4.21 29.68
CA ALA A 936 4.71 -4.30 29.94
C ALA A 936 4.98 -3.69 31.33
N PRO A 937 5.55 -4.44 32.28
CA PRO A 937 5.86 -3.91 33.60
C PRO A 937 6.75 -2.68 33.44
N SER A 938 6.44 -1.61 34.18
CA SER A 938 7.33 -0.44 34.24
C SER A 938 8.75 -0.93 34.55
N PRO A 939 9.77 -0.55 33.76
CA PRO A 939 11.11 -1.12 33.89
C PRO A 939 11.60 -0.93 35.33
N PRO A 940 11.88 -2.01 36.10
CA PRO A 940 12.00 -1.92 37.56
C PRO A 940 13.25 -1.18 38.09
N HIS A 941 14.09 -0.59 37.23
CA HIS A 941 15.34 0.07 37.64
C HIS A 941 15.70 1.31 36.81
N ALA A 942 14.72 2.08 36.31
CA ALA A 942 15.05 3.38 35.73
C ALA A 942 15.61 4.30 36.83
N THR A 943 16.93 4.51 36.82
CA THR A 943 17.61 5.49 37.67
C THR A 943 16.93 6.85 37.45
N GLN A 944 16.43 7.44 38.54
CA GLN A 944 15.81 8.76 38.46
C GLN A 944 16.84 9.74 37.88
N PRO A 945 16.46 10.57 36.89
CA PRO A 945 17.37 11.58 36.36
C PRO A 945 17.84 12.49 37.50
N PRO A 946 19.07 13.04 37.42
CA PRO A 946 19.57 13.97 38.42
C PRO A 946 18.55 15.10 38.62
N ALA A 947 18.29 15.46 39.88
CA ALA A 947 17.18 16.34 40.27
C ALA A 947 17.15 17.66 39.48
N ALA A 948 18.32 18.23 39.14
CA ALA A 948 18.43 19.44 38.33
C ALA A 948 17.94 19.25 36.88
N ALA A 949 18.26 18.13 36.23
CA ALA A 949 17.79 17.83 34.87
C ALA A 949 16.28 17.55 34.86
N ALA A 950 15.78 16.85 35.88
CA ALA A 950 14.34 16.63 36.07
C ALA A 950 13.59 17.97 36.27
N ALA A 951 14.14 18.88 37.08
CA ALA A 951 13.58 20.20 37.30
C ALA A 951 13.58 21.06 36.01
N ALA A 952 14.67 21.05 35.24
CA ALA A 952 14.75 21.75 33.96
C ALA A 952 13.74 21.20 32.94
N ALA A 953 13.61 19.88 32.83
CA ALA A 953 12.60 19.25 31.97
C ALA A 953 11.17 19.59 32.42
N ALA A 954 10.90 19.59 33.73
CA ALA A 954 9.61 20.01 34.27
C ALA A 954 9.29 21.48 33.98
N ALA A 955 10.28 22.38 34.11
CA ALA A 955 10.13 23.79 33.77
C ALA A 955 9.86 24.00 32.27
N ALA A 956 10.57 23.28 31.40
CA ALA A 956 10.35 23.31 29.96
C ALA A 956 8.95 22.79 29.58
N HIS A 957 8.51 21.67 30.16
CA HIS A 957 7.13 21.19 30.00
C HIS A 957 6.10 22.21 30.47
N GLN A 958 6.34 22.88 31.60
CA GLN A 958 5.44 23.92 32.11
C GLN A 958 5.41 25.14 31.19
N HIS A 959 6.53 25.51 30.57
CA HIS A 959 6.59 26.58 29.57
C HIS A 959 5.76 26.21 28.34
N LEU A 960 5.98 25.04 27.75
CA LEU A 960 5.22 24.54 26.60
C LEU A 960 3.71 24.49 26.90
N ARG A 961 3.32 24.03 28.11
CA ARG A 961 1.92 24.07 28.56
C ARG A 961 1.34 25.48 28.59
N ARG A 962 2.10 26.46 29.10
CA ARG A 962 1.67 27.87 29.11
C ARG A 962 1.48 28.40 27.69
N CYS A 963 2.36 28.05 26.75
CA CYS A 963 2.20 28.43 25.35
C CYS A 963 0.95 27.81 24.72
N LEU A 964 0.68 26.53 25.00
CA LEU A 964 -0.53 25.83 24.54
C LEU A 964 -1.81 26.48 25.10
N ASP A 965 -1.82 26.78 26.39
CA ASP A 965 -2.94 27.47 27.06
C ASP A 965 -3.10 28.93 26.59
N ALA A 966 -2.04 29.55 26.06
CA ALA A 966 -2.04 30.91 25.50
C ALA A 966 -2.48 30.97 24.01
N GLY A 967 -3.06 29.89 23.47
CA GLY A 967 -3.68 29.85 22.14
C GLY A 967 -2.98 28.93 21.14
N LEU A 968 -1.75 28.46 21.41
CA LEU A 968 -1.07 27.52 20.53
C LEU A 968 -1.82 26.18 20.42
N GLY A 969 -2.45 25.72 21.50
CA GLY A 969 -3.29 24.50 21.48
C GLY A 969 -4.44 24.63 20.49
N SER A 970 -5.14 25.77 20.52
CA SER A 970 -6.24 26.11 19.61
C SER A 970 -5.78 26.20 18.14
N GLN A 971 -4.57 26.73 17.88
CA GLN A 971 -3.99 26.77 16.53
C GLN A 971 -3.67 25.38 15.98
N LEU A 972 -3.08 24.51 16.80
CA LEU A 972 -2.79 23.12 16.42
C LEU A 972 -4.09 22.33 16.17
N VAL A 973 -5.09 22.48 17.04
CA VAL A 973 -6.42 21.88 16.84
C VAL A 973 -7.05 22.40 15.55
N LEU A 974 -6.95 23.71 15.25
CA LEU A 974 -7.43 24.26 13.97
C LEU A 974 -6.71 23.62 12.77
N GLY A 975 -5.38 23.50 12.81
CA GLY A 975 -4.60 22.85 11.76
C GLY A 975 -5.07 21.40 11.50
N LEU A 976 -5.31 20.65 12.57
CA LEU A 976 -5.85 19.29 12.50
C LEU A 976 -7.29 19.24 11.97
N LEU A 977 -8.15 20.20 12.36
CA LEU A 977 -9.52 20.29 11.82
C LEU A 977 -9.54 20.63 10.33
N LEU A 978 -8.66 21.52 9.88
CA LEU A 978 -8.48 21.88 8.47
C LEU A 978 -7.94 20.68 7.67
N ALA A 979 -6.95 19.97 8.21
CA ALA A 979 -6.45 18.70 7.68
C ALA A 979 -7.58 17.68 7.48
N ALA A 980 -8.42 17.48 8.51
CA ALA A 980 -9.59 16.61 8.43
C ALA A 980 -10.66 17.09 7.44
N SER A 981 -10.70 18.39 7.13
CA SER A 981 -11.67 19.00 6.19
C SER A 981 -11.26 18.90 4.72
N GLY A 982 -10.07 18.40 4.43
CA GLY A 982 -9.61 18.11 3.07
C GLY A 982 -8.31 18.81 2.65
N THR A 983 -7.64 19.56 3.54
CA THR A 983 -6.28 20.05 3.24
C THR A 983 -5.24 18.93 3.25
N MET A 984 -5.55 17.79 3.88
CA MET A 984 -4.80 16.55 3.78
C MET A 984 -5.54 15.50 2.93
N PRO A 985 -4.81 14.51 2.39
CA PRO A 985 -5.40 13.32 1.78
C PRO A 985 -6.38 12.58 2.71
N ALA A 986 -7.44 12.00 2.14
CA ALA A 986 -8.52 11.37 2.90
C ALA A 986 -8.08 10.22 3.84
N TYR A 987 -6.93 9.57 3.58
CA TYR A 987 -6.38 8.54 4.45
C TYR A 987 -5.92 9.10 5.81
N MET A 988 -5.63 10.40 5.92
CA MET A 988 -5.21 11.07 7.15
C MET A 988 -6.34 11.33 8.15
N MET A 989 -7.62 11.22 7.74
CA MET A 989 -8.76 11.42 8.64
C MET A 989 -8.73 10.48 9.86
N ALA A 990 -8.24 9.24 9.70
CA ALA A 990 -8.15 8.32 10.83
C ALA A 990 -7.02 8.72 11.81
N PRO A 991 -5.76 8.93 11.37
CA PRO A 991 -4.70 9.46 12.24
C PRO A 991 -5.07 10.77 12.94
N VAL A 992 -5.65 11.73 12.21
CA VAL A 992 -6.05 13.04 12.78
C VAL A 992 -7.11 12.87 13.86
N ALA A 993 -8.15 12.06 13.61
CA ALA A 993 -9.18 11.79 14.60
C ALA A 993 -8.62 11.09 15.85
N GLU A 994 -7.71 10.15 15.65
CA GLU A 994 -7.05 9.43 16.75
C GLU A 994 -6.17 10.36 17.60
N VAL A 995 -5.44 11.29 16.98
CA VAL A 995 -4.62 12.28 17.68
C VAL A 995 -5.48 13.29 18.44
N LEU A 996 -6.55 13.81 17.85
CA LEU A 996 -7.47 14.71 18.56
C LEU A 996 -8.13 14.00 19.75
N HIS A 997 -8.54 12.74 19.58
CA HIS A 997 -9.11 11.94 20.65
C HIS A 997 -8.10 11.61 21.76
N ARG A 998 -6.86 11.22 21.41
CA ARG A 998 -5.79 10.98 22.39
C ARG A 998 -5.40 12.26 23.13
N THR A 999 -5.33 13.39 22.42
CA THR A 999 -5.13 14.71 23.03
C THR A 999 -6.23 15.03 24.04
N TRP A 1000 -7.50 14.88 23.68
CA TRP A 1000 -8.63 15.07 24.59
C TRP A 1000 -8.50 14.20 25.86
N GLN A 1001 -8.21 12.92 25.68
CA GLN A 1001 -8.01 11.99 26.79
C GLN A 1001 -6.81 12.34 27.68
N ALA A 1002 -5.76 12.92 27.12
CA ALA A 1002 -4.52 13.24 27.82
C ALA A 1002 -4.61 14.56 28.59
N VAL A 1003 -5.24 15.59 28.02
CA VAL A 1003 -5.31 16.94 28.63
C VAL A 1003 -6.57 17.19 29.44
N GLY A 1004 -7.58 16.34 29.29
CA GLY A 1004 -8.89 16.47 29.95
C GLY A 1004 -9.91 17.29 29.14
N THR A 1005 -11.19 17.10 29.47
CA THR A 1005 -12.31 17.68 28.72
C THR A 1005 -12.32 19.20 28.72
N ASP A 1006 -12.12 19.85 29.87
CA ASP A 1006 -12.24 21.30 29.97
C ASP A 1006 -11.22 22.04 29.10
N ARG A 1007 -9.96 21.62 29.16
CA ARG A 1007 -8.88 22.22 28.35
C ARG A 1007 -9.09 21.95 26.87
N PHE A 1008 -9.42 20.72 26.50
CA PHE A 1008 -9.64 20.37 25.09
C PHE A 1008 -10.89 21.06 24.52
N ASP A 1009 -11.97 21.20 25.29
CA ASP A 1009 -13.17 21.96 24.88
C ASP A 1009 -12.83 23.43 24.61
N ALA A 1010 -12.06 24.06 25.49
CA ALA A 1010 -11.59 25.43 25.29
C ALA A 1010 -10.82 25.58 23.97
N TRP A 1011 -9.82 24.72 23.73
CA TRP A 1011 -9.04 24.74 22.49
C TRP A 1011 -9.90 24.49 21.25
N LEU A 1012 -10.78 23.50 21.31
CA LEU A 1012 -11.64 23.11 20.19
C LEU A 1012 -12.63 24.21 19.83
N ARG A 1013 -13.24 24.86 20.82
CA ARG A 1013 -14.17 25.99 20.60
C ARG A 1013 -13.45 27.20 20.04
N GLU A 1014 -12.30 27.57 20.58
CA GLU A 1014 -11.52 28.68 20.06
C GLU A 1014 -11.08 28.43 18.62
N ALA A 1015 -10.54 27.24 18.33
CA ALA A 1015 -10.18 26.81 16.98
C ALA A 1015 -11.35 26.92 15.99
N ALA A 1016 -12.47 26.28 16.32
CA ALA A 1016 -13.61 26.15 15.42
C ALA A 1016 -14.43 27.45 15.27
N LEU A 1017 -14.60 28.21 16.36
CA LEU A 1017 -15.53 29.34 16.42
C LEU A 1017 -14.83 30.71 16.32
N GLN A 1018 -13.57 30.83 16.74
CA GLN A 1018 -12.86 32.12 16.76
C GLN A 1018 -11.79 32.18 15.66
N LEU A 1019 -10.86 31.22 15.62
CA LEU A 1019 -9.68 31.28 14.76
C LEU A 1019 -9.93 30.90 13.30
N ALA A 1020 -10.92 30.07 13.00
CA ALA A 1020 -11.24 29.67 11.63
C ALA A 1020 -11.72 30.88 10.80
N GLY A 1021 -10.82 31.66 10.21
CA GLY A 1021 -11.13 32.80 9.34
C GLY A 1021 -11.57 32.37 7.93
N GLY A 1022 -12.20 33.30 7.21
CA GLY A 1022 -12.40 33.31 5.75
C GLY A 1022 -12.54 31.97 5.02
N GLY A 1023 -13.78 31.48 4.82
CA GLY A 1023 -14.15 30.52 3.76
C GLY A 1023 -13.52 29.11 3.74
N GLU A 1024 -12.36 28.90 4.36
CA GLU A 1024 -11.57 27.67 4.30
C GLU A 1024 -12.20 26.53 5.11
N ALA A 1025 -12.81 26.87 6.26
CA ALA A 1025 -13.45 25.89 7.13
C ALA A 1025 -14.91 25.59 6.69
N PRO A 1026 -15.26 24.35 6.32
CA PRO A 1026 -16.58 24.02 5.81
C PRO A 1026 -17.70 24.22 6.85
N TRP A 1027 -17.41 24.04 8.14
CA TRP A 1027 -18.37 24.26 9.22
C TRP A 1027 -18.77 25.73 9.40
N ARG A 1028 -18.00 26.70 8.86
CA ARG A 1028 -18.35 28.13 8.93
C ARG A 1028 -19.63 28.48 8.18
N ARG A 1029 -20.05 27.65 7.23
CA ARG A 1029 -21.33 27.79 6.53
C ARG A 1029 -22.53 27.45 7.42
N TRP A 1030 -22.30 26.82 8.58
CA TRP A 1030 -23.36 26.44 9.50
C TRP A 1030 -23.75 27.62 10.37
N LYS A 1031 -25.00 27.66 10.84
CA LYS A 1031 -25.41 28.62 11.87
C LYS A 1031 -24.56 28.42 13.13
N ALA A 1032 -24.25 29.49 13.86
CA ALA A 1032 -23.41 29.44 15.06
C ALA A 1032 -23.92 28.42 16.10
N GLU A 1033 -25.24 28.35 16.30
CA GLU A 1033 -25.90 27.37 17.18
C GLU A 1033 -25.64 25.92 16.75
N ALA A 1034 -25.69 25.64 15.44
CA ALA A 1034 -25.42 24.32 14.89
C ALA A 1034 -23.94 23.93 15.04
N GLN A 1035 -23.02 24.90 14.89
CA GLN A 1035 -21.60 24.69 15.17
C GLN A 1035 -21.42 24.33 16.66
N ALA A 1036 -21.99 25.12 17.57
CA ALA A 1036 -21.90 24.87 19.01
C ALA A 1036 -22.55 23.54 19.44
N ALA A 1037 -23.67 23.15 18.84
CA ALA A 1037 -24.31 21.86 19.07
C ALA A 1037 -23.45 20.68 18.60
N ALA A 1038 -22.83 20.77 17.42
CA ALA A 1038 -21.96 19.73 16.90
C ALA A 1038 -20.69 19.54 17.74
N LEU A 1039 -20.10 20.63 18.24
CA LEU A 1039 -18.97 20.55 19.17
C LEU A 1039 -19.36 19.88 20.50
N ARG A 1040 -20.56 20.19 21.05
CA ARG A 1040 -21.09 19.49 22.23
C ARG A 1040 -21.29 17.99 21.99
N GLU A 1041 -21.81 17.61 20.82
CA GLU A 1041 -21.98 16.19 20.48
C GLU A 1041 -20.63 15.47 20.31
N LEU A 1042 -19.64 16.15 19.72
CA LEU A 1042 -18.29 15.63 19.50
C LEU A 1042 -17.58 15.32 20.84
N LEU A 1043 -17.80 16.16 21.86
CA LEU A 1043 -17.23 16.01 23.20
C LEU A 1043 -18.15 15.28 24.19
N ALA A 1044 -19.21 14.64 23.72
CA ALA A 1044 -20.09 13.87 24.60
C ALA A 1044 -19.36 12.64 25.18
N GLU A 1045 -19.70 12.26 26.41
CA GLU A 1045 -19.08 11.13 27.14
C GLU A 1045 -18.94 9.83 26.30
N PRO A 1046 -19.91 9.41 25.48
CA PRO A 1046 -19.73 8.21 24.64
C PRO A 1046 -18.59 8.32 23.62
N CYS A 1047 -18.23 9.53 23.18
CA CYS A 1047 -17.10 9.74 22.28
C CYS A 1047 -15.75 9.66 22.99
N LEU A 1048 -15.69 9.90 24.30
CA LEU A 1048 -14.47 9.78 25.10
C LEU A 1048 -13.98 8.32 25.19
N HIS A 1049 -14.93 7.38 25.16
CA HIS A 1049 -14.69 5.93 25.24
C HIS A 1049 -14.70 5.22 23.88
N ASP A 1050 -15.17 5.88 22.82
CA ASP A 1050 -15.27 5.31 21.47
C ASP A 1050 -14.65 6.26 20.43
N ALA A 1051 -13.36 6.05 20.15
CA ALA A 1051 -12.62 6.77 19.11
C ALA A 1051 -13.27 6.63 17.70
N ARG A 1052 -13.96 5.52 17.41
CA ARG A 1052 -14.67 5.33 16.13
C ARG A 1052 -15.91 6.22 16.06
N ARG A 1053 -16.63 6.42 17.17
CA ARG A 1053 -17.73 7.39 17.25
C ARG A 1053 -17.20 8.82 17.12
N PHE A 1054 -16.16 9.18 17.87
CA PHE A 1054 -15.50 10.49 17.76
C PHE A 1054 -15.11 10.81 16.30
N LYS A 1055 -14.37 9.91 15.64
CA LYS A 1055 -13.99 10.03 14.22
C LYS A 1055 -15.19 10.23 13.29
N ARG A 1056 -16.30 9.51 13.50
CA ARG A 1056 -17.51 9.65 12.66
C ARG A 1056 -18.11 11.05 12.79
N LEU A 1057 -18.20 11.58 14.01
CA LEU A 1057 -18.73 12.93 14.27
C LEU A 1057 -17.78 14.03 13.80
N LEU A 1058 -16.47 13.88 14.04
CA LEU A 1058 -15.45 14.78 13.52
C LEU A 1058 -15.53 14.86 12.00
N LYS A 1059 -15.66 13.71 11.33
CA LYS A 1059 -15.86 13.65 9.88
C LYS A 1059 -17.09 14.44 9.45
N VAL A 1060 -18.21 14.35 10.17
CA VAL A 1060 -19.43 15.11 9.86
C VAL A 1060 -19.21 16.62 10.03
N PHE A 1061 -18.56 17.01 11.12
CA PHE A 1061 -18.22 18.39 11.42
C PHE A 1061 -17.31 19.01 10.34
N CYS A 1062 -16.29 18.28 9.92
CA CYS A 1062 -15.35 18.68 8.85
C CYS A 1062 -15.91 18.52 7.42
N GLY A 1063 -17.24 18.39 7.24
CA GLY A 1063 -17.89 18.34 5.92
C GLY A 1063 -17.93 16.97 5.24
N GLY A 1064 -17.46 15.92 5.90
CA GLY A 1064 -17.58 14.54 5.45
C GLY A 1064 -18.99 13.97 5.64
N LYS A 1065 -19.40 13.04 4.77
CA LYS A 1065 -20.74 12.42 4.84
C LYS A 1065 -20.88 11.53 6.09
N LYS A 1066 -22.00 11.68 6.84
CA LYS A 1066 -22.45 10.70 7.85
C LYS A 1066 -22.82 9.39 7.14
N LYS A 1067 -22.00 8.33 7.29
CA LYS A 1067 -22.43 6.96 6.93
C LYS A 1067 -23.22 6.40 8.13
N GLY A 1068 -24.54 6.62 8.19
CA GLY A 1068 -25.37 6.08 9.27
C GLY A 1068 -26.81 6.60 9.26
N ARG A 1069 -27.76 5.68 9.52
CA ARG A 1069 -29.24 5.79 9.51
C ARG A 1069 -29.81 7.21 9.38
N VAL A 1070 -30.44 7.44 8.23
CA VAL A 1070 -31.50 8.45 8.08
C VAL A 1070 -32.67 7.96 8.93
N GLY A 1071 -32.79 8.48 10.15
CA GLY A 1071 -33.84 8.11 11.10
C GLY A 1071 -34.05 9.23 12.11
N ASP A 1072 -32.95 9.80 12.61
CA ASP A 1072 -33.01 11.00 13.44
C ASP A 1072 -32.45 12.19 12.65
N PRO A 1073 -33.28 13.14 12.19
CA PRO A 1073 -32.77 14.45 11.83
C PRO A 1073 -32.04 14.99 13.07
N PRO A 1074 -30.85 15.62 12.95
CA PRO A 1074 -30.39 16.48 14.02
C PRO A 1074 -31.51 17.49 14.23
N ALA A 1075 -32.05 17.56 15.46
CA ALA A 1075 -33.15 18.44 15.81
C ALA A 1075 -32.86 19.83 15.23
N ARG A 1076 -33.46 20.14 14.07
CA ARG A 1076 -33.58 21.50 13.60
C ARG A 1076 -34.55 22.11 14.60
N GLY A 1077 -34.00 22.80 15.60
CA GLY A 1077 -34.80 23.61 16.51
C GLY A 1077 -35.67 24.52 15.68
N GLY A 1078 -36.97 24.20 15.63
CA GLY A 1078 -38.00 25.16 15.36
C GLY A 1078 -38.16 25.98 16.64
N GLY A 1079 -37.71 27.22 16.55
CA GLY A 1079 -37.92 28.32 17.48
C GLY A 1079 -37.78 29.58 16.66
#